data_AF-A0A1Y1LE01-F1
#
_entry.id   AF-A0A1Y1LE01-F1
#
_cell.length_a   1.000
_cell.length_b   1.000
_cell.length_c   1.000
_cell.angle_alpha   90.00
_cell.angle_beta   90.00
_cell.angle_gamma   90.00
#
_symmetry.space_group_name_H-M   'P 1'
#
loop_
_entity.id
_entity.type
_entity.pdbx_description
1 polymer ?
#
loop_
_entity_poly.entity_id
_entity_poly.type
_entity_poly.pdbx_seq_one_letter_code
_entity_poly.pdbx_strand_id
1 'polypeptide(L)'
;MSKNANLLYDEILKDSDARNAVQSAPVHISDSKPTNEPLHRTSSNTEKLKTVITSERLAQLRKCVDDAIKEHKTFTIKGGWQSLRNQFLLRGWIEKFEPTPPKPKTSLKDSNSFLDDVFLNLPPKHTWESDTSYVVKCERTIMSRMLQNHPVDFYWNMKREATDWHHRINTHQIMNRFVRSLFTSKEGLNLLLQQMHWYCEPGTSVVNFPRCYTLGFPDHFNNFIDDFRITSCINLLKWLTKKYQYRDESLVKSFDGKVPHTALQFALDRSNEYLAVQRHADIDRETANVWDHEWDQFLTHYYCIVHEHGLIIDSNEWSLPLFNAAAKSVLNELRKYMPMFDVDGLKNVWILKPGNKCRGRGIHLIKHMDDVKKVMSLKLKYVVQKYIEKPLLIYQTKFDIRQWFMVTSVQPLHIWMYGECYLRFSTQIFNLENFHESLHLTNHAVQCKYANYTQRDKSLPEQNMWDSNIFKNYLKDIGKPTVWDDIIFPGLRENIIGTMLACQDTMDRRANTFELYGADFMLGEDFQPWLLEINSCPDLSPSTNVTRRMCPQCLQDVVKVMIDNRRNPSADTGQFRLVYKQNLPKPPLYLGMSLLVRGRRLFKTKKAKSKESKEKLTLLQDITDATINRQFPKLSPVSDYNGPVIKDFIEDIIHAPSMESSGYEFIPALPSTSAKKKHSSKHERKSKRTRER
;
A
#
# COMPACT_ATOMS: atom_id res chain seq x y z
N MET A 1 -0.09 25.36 15.11
CA MET A 1 -0.36 24.04 14.50
C MET A 1 0.91 23.42 13.90
N SER A 2 1.91 23.07 14.72
CA SER A 2 3.11 22.32 14.28
C SER A 2 3.74 21.46 15.38
N LYS A 3 3.08 21.28 16.54
CA LYS A 3 3.62 20.51 17.67
C LYS A 3 2.77 19.30 18.10
N ASN A 4 1.59 19.09 17.52
CA ASN A 4 0.70 17.98 17.88
C ASN A 4 0.81 16.73 16.99
N ALA A 5 1.73 16.70 16.01
CA ALA A 5 1.96 15.52 15.17
C ALA A 5 2.83 14.44 15.83
N ASN A 6 3.59 14.79 16.87
CA ASN A 6 4.47 13.85 17.58
C ASN A 6 3.76 13.08 18.70
N LEU A 7 2.76 13.68 19.35
CA LEU A 7 2.04 13.04 20.47
C LEU A 7 1.05 11.96 20.02
N LEU A 8 0.49 12.08 18.80
CA LEU A 8 -0.36 11.03 18.22
C LEU A 8 0.45 9.78 17.78
N TYR A 9 1.77 9.90 17.68
CA TYR A 9 2.66 8.82 17.25
C TYR A 9 3.02 7.88 18.41
N ASP A 10 3.08 8.39 19.65
CA ASP A 10 3.38 7.61 20.85
C ASP A 10 2.19 6.77 21.35
N GLU A 11 0.94 7.19 21.10
CA GLU A 11 -0.25 6.38 21.41
C GLU A 11 -0.46 5.21 20.44
N ILE A 12 0.10 5.27 19.22
CA ILE A 12 0.08 4.15 18.26
C ILE A 12 1.03 3.01 18.71
N LEU A 13 2.01 3.30 19.57
CA LEU A 13 3.10 2.39 19.93
C LEU A 13 2.81 1.45 21.11
N LYS A 14 1.90 1.78 22.04
CA LYS A 14 1.64 0.89 23.19
C LYS A 14 0.83 -0.36 22.84
N ASP A 15 0.10 -0.36 21.73
CA ASP A 15 -0.84 -1.44 21.40
C ASP A 15 -0.27 -2.45 20.37
N SER A 16 0.95 -2.22 19.85
CA SER A 16 1.71 -3.21 19.07
C SER A 16 2.41 -4.27 19.92
N ASP A 17 2.63 -3.98 21.20
CA ASP A 17 3.44 -4.82 22.10
C ASP A 17 2.68 -6.05 22.64
N ALA A 18 1.35 -6.08 22.56
CA ALA A 18 0.54 -7.22 22.99
C ALA A 18 0.30 -8.29 21.89
N ARG A 19 0.95 -8.19 20.72
CA ARG A 19 0.44 -8.84 19.47
C ARG A 19 1.25 -10.03 18.94
N ASN A 20 1.90 -10.85 19.78
CA ASN A 20 2.41 -12.19 19.41
C ASN A 20 2.59 -13.16 20.60
N ALA A 21 1.70 -13.12 21.60
CA ALA A 21 1.67 -14.14 22.65
C ALA A 21 0.36 -14.95 22.56
N VAL A 22 0.38 -16.06 21.81
CA VAL A 22 -0.53 -17.21 21.98
C VAL A 22 0.28 -18.43 21.52
N GLN A 23 0.84 -19.18 22.48
CA GLN A 23 0.30 -20.44 23.01
C GLN A 23 0.23 -21.56 21.96
N SER A 24 1.17 -22.48 22.15
CA SER A 24 1.27 -23.82 21.60
C SER A 24 0.03 -24.67 21.92
N ALA A 25 -0.46 -25.42 20.93
CA ALA A 25 -1.49 -26.45 21.09
C ALA A 25 -0.92 -27.70 21.81
N PRO A 26 -1.77 -28.54 22.43
CA PRO A 26 -1.37 -29.46 23.48
C PRO A 26 -0.84 -30.79 22.92
N VAL A 27 0.22 -31.30 23.54
CA VAL A 27 0.69 -32.68 23.36
C VAL A 27 0.37 -33.42 24.66
N HIS A 28 -0.50 -34.42 24.57
CA HIS A 28 -0.74 -35.40 25.63
C HIS A 28 0.54 -36.21 25.89
N ILE A 29 1.07 -36.18 27.11
CA ILE A 29 1.99 -37.20 27.62
C ILE A 29 1.64 -37.50 29.08
N SER A 30 1.44 -38.80 29.32
CA SER A 30 1.24 -39.49 30.59
C SER A 30 2.40 -39.32 31.57
N ASP A 31 2.07 -39.20 32.85
CA ASP A 31 2.98 -39.15 33.99
C ASP A 31 3.88 -40.38 34.09
N SER A 32 5.20 -40.16 34.06
CA SER A 32 6.17 -40.91 34.87
C SER A 32 7.48 -40.12 34.96
N LYS A 33 7.78 -39.57 36.14
CA LYS A 33 9.08 -38.96 36.48
C LYS A 33 10.18 -40.03 36.47
N PRO A 34 11.38 -39.71 35.96
CA PRO A 34 12.61 -40.16 36.59
C PRO A 34 13.43 -38.98 37.10
N THR A 35 14.07 -39.25 38.22
CA THR A 35 14.94 -38.42 39.06
C THR A 35 16.13 -37.83 38.30
N ASN A 36 16.37 -36.52 38.49
CA ASN A 36 17.56 -35.82 38.04
C ASN A 36 18.76 -36.14 38.96
N GLU A 37 19.81 -36.73 38.41
CA GLU A 37 21.18 -36.58 38.91
C GLU A 37 21.94 -35.55 38.07
N PRO A 38 22.84 -34.73 38.67
CA PRO A 38 23.58 -33.71 37.93
C PRO A 38 24.82 -34.32 37.26
N LEU A 39 24.81 -34.41 35.93
CA LEU A 39 25.98 -34.76 35.12
C LEU A 39 26.97 -33.58 35.08
N HIS A 40 28.07 -33.71 35.83
CA HIS A 40 29.30 -32.94 35.64
C HIS A 40 29.79 -33.02 34.18
N ARG A 41 30.05 -31.87 33.53
CA ARG A 41 30.98 -31.73 32.38
C ARG A 41 31.26 -30.26 32.06
N THR A 42 32.54 -29.90 31.80
CA THR A 42 32.93 -28.86 30.81
C THR A 42 34.46 -28.67 30.55
N SER A 43 35.41 -29.40 31.15
CA SER A 43 36.84 -29.17 30.85
C SER A 43 37.36 -29.83 29.55
N SER A 44 36.87 -31.02 29.17
CA SER A 44 37.47 -31.82 28.09
C SER A 44 37.17 -31.36 26.66
N ASN A 45 36.05 -30.68 26.42
CA ASN A 45 35.68 -30.20 25.08
C ASN A 45 36.47 -28.95 24.68
N THR A 46 36.81 -28.09 25.64
CA THR A 46 37.54 -26.85 25.42
C THR A 46 39.01 -27.11 25.09
N GLU A 47 39.64 -28.09 25.75
CA GLU A 47 41.02 -28.50 25.43
C GLU A 47 41.16 -29.19 24.07
N LYS A 48 40.17 -30.02 23.68
CA LYS A 48 40.08 -30.57 22.32
C LYS A 48 39.88 -29.50 21.25
N LEU A 49 39.23 -28.39 21.57
CA LEU A 49 39.08 -27.27 20.63
C LEU A 49 40.34 -26.41 20.53
N LYS A 50 41.06 -26.19 21.64
CA LYS A 50 42.37 -25.52 21.66
C LYS A 50 43.38 -26.25 20.76
N THR A 51 43.24 -27.56 20.60
CA THR A 51 44.07 -28.38 19.69
C THR A 51 43.62 -28.33 18.23
N VAL A 52 42.33 -28.09 17.95
CA VAL A 52 41.79 -28.00 16.57
C VAL A 52 41.88 -26.58 15.98
N ILE A 53 41.64 -25.54 16.79
CA ILE A 53 41.78 -24.15 16.37
C ILE A 53 43.19 -23.67 16.75
N THR A 54 44.15 -23.97 15.87
CA THR A 54 45.56 -23.59 16.05
C THR A 54 45.75 -22.06 15.95
N SER A 55 46.88 -21.57 16.45
CA SER A 55 47.28 -20.15 16.29
C SER A 55 47.33 -19.74 14.80
N GLU A 56 47.80 -20.65 13.94
CA GLU A 56 47.80 -20.48 12.49
C GLU A 56 46.37 -20.34 11.95
N ARG A 57 45.44 -21.19 12.39
CA ARG A 57 44.04 -21.11 11.98
C ARG A 57 43.39 -19.80 12.43
N LEU A 58 43.69 -19.31 13.64
CA LEU A 58 43.23 -18.00 14.10
C LEU A 58 43.77 -16.84 13.25
N ALA A 59 45.03 -16.91 12.82
CA ALA A 59 45.61 -15.93 11.91
C ALA A 59 44.93 -15.96 10.53
N GLN A 60 44.60 -17.15 10.02
CA GLN A 60 43.81 -17.31 8.78
C GLN A 60 42.41 -16.71 8.92
N LEU A 61 41.70 -16.98 10.02
CA LEU A 61 40.37 -16.43 10.28
C LEU A 61 40.41 -14.89 10.37
N ARG A 62 41.43 -14.33 11.04
CA ARG A 62 41.64 -12.89 11.09
C ARG A 62 41.84 -12.30 9.70
N LYS A 63 42.69 -12.91 8.87
CA LYS A 63 42.89 -12.49 7.48
C LYS A 63 41.58 -12.53 6.68
N CYS A 64 40.78 -13.59 6.83
CA CYS A 64 39.46 -13.67 6.19
C CYS A 64 38.53 -12.52 6.62
N VAL A 65 38.55 -12.14 7.90
CA VAL A 65 37.77 -11.00 8.43
C VAL A 65 38.27 -9.68 7.84
N ASP A 66 39.57 -9.46 7.82
CA ASP A 66 40.18 -8.25 7.26
C ASP A 66 39.89 -8.11 5.75
N ASP A 67 39.98 -9.20 5.00
CA ASP A 67 39.63 -9.26 3.57
C ASP A 67 38.14 -8.97 3.36
N ALA A 68 37.25 -9.56 4.18
CA ALA A 68 35.81 -9.31 4.08
C ALA A 68 35.44 -7.86 4.41
N ILE A 69 36.12 -7.22 5.35
CA ILE A 69 35.97 -5.79 5.65
C ILE A 69 36.38 -4.95 4.44
N LYS A 70 37.55 -5.23 3.88
CA LYS A 70 38.10 -4.50 2.72
C LYS A 70 37.23 -4.64 1.48
N GLU A 71 36.60 -5.80 1.30
CA GLU A 71 35.72 -6.10 0.16
C GLU A 71 34.23 -5.74 0.38
N HIS A 72 33.89 -5.14 1.53
CA HIS A 72 32.50 -4.83 1.90
C HIS A 72 31.57 -6.06 1.86
N LYS A 73 32.01 -7.16 2.50
CA LYS A 73 31.34 -8.46 2.54
C LYS A 73 30.93 -8.87 3.96
N THR A 74 30.47 -7.92 4.77
CA THR A 74 29.98 -8.21 6.12
C THR A 74 28.46 -8.05 6.21
N PHE A 75 27.78 -8.95 6.93
CA PHE A 75 26.31 -8.90 7.04
C PHE A 75 25.78 -9.30 8.41
N THR A 76 24.55 -8.88 8.70
CA THR A 76 23.75 -9.34 9.85
C THR A 76 22.34 -9.66 9.38
N ILE A 77 21.83 -10.83 9.76
CA ILE A 77 20.44 -11.25 9.52
C ILE A 77 19.75 -11.53 10.85
N LYS A 78 18.72 -10.74 11.18
CA LYS A 78 17.87 -10.98 12.35
C LYS A 78 16.84 -12.07 12.09
N GLY A 79 16.82 -13.07 12.97
CA GLY A 79 15.87 -14.18 12.93
C GLY A 79 16.34 -15.41 12.14
N GLY A 80 15.44 -16.39 12.02
CA GLY A 80 15.70 -17.73 11.48
C GLY A 80 15.74 -17.84 9.94
N TRP A 81 16.28 -16.86 9.23
CA TRP A 81 16.28 -16.84 7.76
C TRP A 81 17.47 -17.59 7.15
N GLN A 82 17.48 -18.92 7.28
CA GLN A 82 18.62 -19.73 6.87
C GLN A 82 18.89 -19.69 5.35
N SER A 83 17.84 -19.68 4.52
CA SER A 83 17.99 -19.60 3.06
C SER A 83 18.72 -18.35 2.63
N LEU A 84 18.39 -17.20 3.24
CA LEU A 84 19.06 -15.93 2.99
C LEU A 84 20.51 -15.98 3.47
N ARG A 85 20.74 -16.43 4.70
CA ARG A 85 22.08 -16.55 5.29
C ARG A 85 23.01 -17.42 4.45
N ASN A 86 22.53 -18.57 3.98
CA ASN A 86 23.30 -19.47 3.13
C ASN A 86 23.77 -18.78 1.84
N GLN A 87 22.96 -17.90 1.25
CA GLN A 87 23.34 -17.18 0.02
C GLN A 87 24.46 -16.17 0.22
N PHE A 88 24.50 -15.52 1.39
CA PHE A 88 25.62 -14.66 1.76
C PHE A 88 26.89 -15.48 1.99
N LEU A 89 26.80 -16.58 2.76
CA LEU A 89 27.95 -17.45 3.04
C LEU A 89 28.55 -18.05 1.76
N LEU A 90 27.70 -18.49 0.81
CA LEU A 90 28.15 -19.00 -0.50
C LEU A 90 28.93 -17.96 -1.33
N ARG A 91 28.69 -16.66 -1.09
CA ARG A 91 29.40 -15.55 -1.75
C ARG A 91 30.63 -15.07 -0.98
N GLY A 92 31.04 -15.82 0.05
CA GLY A 92 32.18 -15.49 0.90
C GLY A 92 31.93 -14.31 1.85
N TRP A 93 30.66 -14.01 2.17
CA TRP A 93 30.36 -12.98 3.16
C TRP A 93 30.47 -13.53 4.58
N ILE A 94 30.87 -12.66 5.52
CA ILE A 94 31.03 -13.01 6.93
C ILE A 94 29.88 -12.42 7.74
N GLU A 95 29.28 -13.28 8.56
CA GLU A 95 28.17 -12.88 9.42
C GLU A 95 28.68 -12.29 10.74
N LYS A 96 28.14 -11.13 11.10
CA LYS A 96 28.21 -10.57 12.45
C LYS A 96 26.91 -10.90 13.20
N PHE A 97 27.02 -11.71 14.23
CA PHE A 97 25.95 -11.96 15.19
C PHE A 97 25.71 -10.72 16.05
N GLU A 98 24.45 -10.48 16.41
CA GLU A 98 24.15 -9.46 17.40
C GLU A 98 24.71 -9.85 18.78
N PRO A 99 25.13 -8.86 19.59
CA PRO A 99 25.53 -9.13 20.95
C PRO A 99 24.33 -9.66 21.73
N THR A 100 24.35 -10.95 22.10
CA THR A 100 23.46 -11.45 23.16
C THR A 100 23.73 -10.63 24.43
N PRO A 101 22.70 -10.12 25.15
CA PRO A 101 22.95 -9.47 26.42
C PRO A 101 23.80 -10.40 27.30
N PRO A 102 24.85 -9.88 27.94
CA PRO A 102 25.75 -10.72 28.72
C PRO A 102 24.93 -11.44 29.79
N LYS A 103 25.05 -12.76 29.85
CA LYS A 103 24.63 -13.50 31.04
C LYS A 103 25.37 -12.87 32.23
N PRO A 104 24.71 -12.63 33.39
CA PRO A 104 25.37 -12.04 34.55
C PRO A 104 26.62 -12.86 34.85
N LYS A 105 27.78 -12.19 34.85
CA LYS A 105 29.08 -12.81 35.12
C LYS A 105 29.03 -13.37 36.55
N THR A 106 28.89 -14.69 36.69
CA THR A 106 29.46 -15.35 37.87
C THR A 106 30.97 -15.18 37.79
N SER A 107 31.55 -14.80 38.92
CA SER A 107 32.92 -14.31 39.13
C SER A 107 33.99 -14.94 38.24
N LEU A 108 34.94 -14.13 37.77
CA LEU A 108 36.33 -14.49 37.45
C LEU A 108 37.14 -13.19 37.47
N LYS A 109 38.10 -13.01 38.40
CA LYS A 109 39.49 -13.46 38.31
C LYS A 109 40.16 -13.06 37.00
N ASP A 110 41.09 -12.12 37.14
CA ASP A 110 41.97 -11.59 36.13
C ASP A 110 42.78 -12.71 35.44
N SER A 111 42.57 -12.87 34.14
CA SER A 111 43.50 -13.61 33.27
C SER A 111 43.70 -12.83 31.97
N ASN A 112 44.91 -12.32 31.79
CA ASN A 112 45.34 -11.36 30.77
C ASN A 112 45.71 -12.03 29.43
N SER A 113 44.92 -12.99 28.97
CA SER A 113 45.18 -13.75 27.74
C SER A 113 44.12 -13.43 26.69
N PHE A 114 44.50 -12.68 25.64
CA PHE A 114 43.64 -12.39 24.48
C PHE A 114 43.10 -13.69 23.84
N LEU A 115 43.85 -14.79 23.93
CA LEU A 115 43.43 -16.10 23.43
C LEU A 115 42.31 -16.69 24.29
N ASP A 116 42.39 -16.61 25.62
CA ASP A 116 41.33 -17.15 26.47
C ASP A 116 40.01 -16.39 26.25
N ASP A 117 40.03 -15.07 26.04
CA ASP A 117 38.81 -14.29 25.75
C ASP A 117 38.14 -14.67 24.40
N VAL A 118 38.92 -15.11 23.40
CA VAL A 118 38.40 -15.60 22.12
C VAL A 118 37.73 -16.97 22.25
N PHE A 119 38.20 -17.83 23.16
CA PHE A 119 37.64 -19.17 23.41
C PHE A 119 36.58 -19.21 24.53
N LEU A 120 36.57 -18.23 25.43
CA LEU A 120 35.57 -18.08 26.47
C LEU A 120 34.20 -17.82 25.81
N ASN A 121 33.19 -18.62 26.16
CA ASN A 121 31.81 -18.56 25.63
C ASN A 121 31.58 -19.05 24.19
N LEU A 122 32.41 -19.96 23.67
CA LEU A 122 32.05 -20.67 22.43
C LEU A 122 30.73 -21.45 22.60
N PRO A 123 29.95 -21.63 21.52
CA PRO A 123 28.68 -22.33 21.60
C PRO A 123 28.88 -23.76 22.10
N PRO A 124 27.93 -24.32 22.87
CA PRO A 124 28.02 -25.70 23.31
C PRO A 124 27.90 -26.65 22.12
N LYS A 125 28.61 -27.79 22.22
CA LYS A 125 28.46 -28.90 21.27
C LYS A 125 27.18 -29.68 21.56
N HIS A 126 26.31 -29.83 20.57
CA HIS A 126 25.14 -30.72 20.67
C HIS A 126 25.49 -32.18 20.40
N THR A 127 24.72 -33.11 20.94
CA THR A 127 24.97 -34.55 20.79
C THR A 127 24.77 -35.04 19.35
N TRP A 128 23.92 -34.37 18.58
CA TRP A 128 23.59 -34.71 17.19
C TRP A 128 24.47 -33.98 16.14
N GLU A 129 25.37 -33.09 16.54
CA GLU A 129 26.22 -32.36 15.58
C GLU A 129 27.62 -33.00 15.42
N SER A 130 28.07 -33.11 14.17
CA SER A 130 29.41 -33.64 13.85
C SER A 130 30.53 -32.74 14.36
N ASP A 131 31.73 -33.29 14.56
CA ASP A 131 32.90 -32.49 14.95
C ASP A 131 33.21 -31.38 13.93
N THR A 132 33.13 -31.69 12.63
CA THR A 132 33.35 -30.71 11.56
C THR A 132 32.32 -29.58 11.61
N SER A 133 31.03 -29.89 11.78
CA SER A 133 29.98 -28.88 11.90
C SER A 133 30.16 -28.00 13.14
N TYR A 134 30.60 -28.60 14.25
CA TYR A 134 30.87 -27.88 15.48
C TYR A 134 32.06 -26.92 15.35
N VAL A 135 33.14 -27.34 14.69
CA VAL A 135 34.31 -26.49 14.43
C VAL A 135 33.91 -25.29 13.57
N VAL A 136 33.19 -25.50 12.46
CA VAL A 136 32.69 -24.41 11.60
C VAL A 136 31.81 -23.42 12.38
N LYS A 137 30.95 -23.93 13.27
CA LYS A 137 30.11 -23.11 14.15
C LYS A 137 30.98 -22.23 15.07
N CYS A 138 32.04 -22.79 15.65
CA CYS A 138 32.98 -22.06 16.50
C CYS A 138 33.77 -21.01 15.73
N GLU A 139 34.29 -21.34 14.54
CA GLU A 139 35.01 -20.40 13.68
C GLU A 139 34.14 -19.21 13.29
N ARG A 140 32.86 -19.44 12.96
CA ARG A 140 31.89 -18.36 12.70
C ARG A 140 31.66 -17.48 13.91
N THR A 141 31.59 -18.04 15.11
CA THR A 141 31.50 -17.25 16.36
C THR A 141 32.74 -16.40 16.56
N ILE A 142 33.93 -16.94 16.31
CA ILE A 142 35.20 -16.20 16.43
C ILE A 142 35.24 -15.03 15.43
N MET A 143 34.96 -15.28 14.15
CA MET A 143 34.93 -14.23 13.12
C MET A 143 33.89 -13.14 13.44
N SER A 144 32.70 -13.53 13.91
CA SER A 144 31.69 -12.58 14.36
C SER A 144 32.16 -11.71 15.53
N ARG A 145 32.99 -12.24 16.44
CA ARG A 145 33.55 -11.46 17.56
C ARG A 145 34.59 -10.46 17.06
N MET A 146 35.43 -10.87 16.11
CA MET A 146 36.38 -9.97 15.45
C MET A 146 35.68 -8.77 14.79
N LEU A 147 34.43 -8.95 14.32
CA LEU A 147 33.59 -7.89 13.75
C LEU A 147 32.82 -7.02 14.77
N GLN A 148 32.96 -7.23 16.09
CA GLN A 148 32.12 -6.53 17.10
C GLN A 148 32.13 -5.01 16.96
N ASN A 149 33.29 -4.41 16.68
CA ASN A 149 33.44 -2.96 16.54
C ASN A 149 33.33 -2.45 15.09
N HIS A 150 33.07 -3.34 14.12
CA HIS A 150 32.94 -2.98 12.71
C HIS A 150 31.46 -2.86 12.30
N PRO A 151 31.02 -1.81 11.59
CA PRO A 151 29.67 -1.75 11.03
C PRO A 151 29.49 -2.82 9.94
N VAL A 152 28.27 -3.31 9.72
CA VAL A 152 28.03 -4.30 8.65
C VAL A 152 27.60 -3.64 7.35
N ASP A 153 27.96 -4.24 6.22
CA ASP A 153 27.61 -3.72 4.89
C ASP A 153 26.16 -4.06 4.49
N PHE A 154 25.62 -5.18 4.99
CA PHE A 154 24.24 -5.60 4.76
C PHE A 154 23.51 -5.92 6.06
N TYR A 155 22.31 -5.36 6.25
CA TYR A 155 21.47 -5.61 7.42
C TYR A 155 20.06 -6.00 7.02
N TRP A 156 19.60 -7.14 7.54
CA TRP A 156 18.26 -7.66 7.33
C TRP A 156 17.48 -7.75 8.63
N ASN A 157 16.34 -7.06 8.70
CA ASN A 157 15.40 -7.14 9.80
C ASN A 157 13.92 -7.16 9.33
N MET A 158 13.15 -8.09 9.91
CA MET A 158 11.72 -8.25 9.64
C MET A 158 10.83 -7.61 10.71
N LYS A 159 11.41 -7.13 11.82
CA LYS A 159 10.72 -6.31 12.82
C LYS A 159 11.23 -4.87 12.75
N ARG A 160 10.41 -3.91 13.20
CA ARG A 160 10.86 -2.53 13.37
C ARG A 160 11.35 -2.38 14.80
N GLU A 161 12.63 -2.05 14.97
CA GLU A 161 13.25 -1.93 16.29
C GLU A 161 13.93 -0.57 16.43
N ALA A 162 14.01 -0.04 17.66
CA ALA A 162 14.71 1.22 17.92
C ALA A 162 16.21 1.14 17.55
N THR A 163 16.79 -0.06 17.60
CA THR A 163 18.19 -0.31 17.18
C THR A 163 18.40 -0.09 15.69
N ASP A 164 17.35 -0.22 14.86
CA ASP A 164 17.46 0.01 13.41
C ASP A 164 17.99 1.42 13.11
N TRP A 165 17.70 2.42 13.96
CA TRP A 165 18.20 3.81 13.81
C TRP A 165 19.72 3.90 13.67
N HIS A 166 20.48 3.09 14.42
CA HIS A 166 21.94 3.10 14.36
C HIS A 166 22.46 2.64 12.99
N HIS A 167 21.79 1.66 12.39
CA HIS A 167 22.09 1.17 11.04
C HIS A 167 21.73 2.20 9.95
N ARG A 168 20.76 3.09 10.22
CA ARG A 168 20.33 4.09 9.22
C ARG A 168 21.34 5.19 8.99
N ILE A 169 22.13 5.53 10.02
CA ILE A 169 23.13 6.61 9.96
C ILE A 169 24.20 6.28 8.90
N ASN A 170 24.54 5.01 8.74
CA ASN A 170 25.47 4.59 7.70
C ASN A 170 24.76 4.55 6.34
N THR A 171 24.98 5.56 5.50
CA THR A 171 24.38 5.66 4.16
C THR A 171 24.88 4.62 3.16
N HIS A 172 26.03 3.99 3.41
CA HIS A 172 26.60 2.96 2.54
C HIS A 172 26.05 1.56 2.84
N GLN A 173 25.47 1.36 4.03
CA GLN A 173 24.90 0.10 4.45
C GLN A 173 23.60 -0.22 3.68
N ILE A 174 23.51 -1.43 3.16
CA ILE A 174 22.31 -1.96 2.50
C ILE A 174 21.31 -2.44 3.56
N MET A 175 20.05 -1.98 3.49
CA MET A 175 18.96 -2.36 4.40
C MET A 175 17.72 -2.81 3.65
N ASN A 176 17.02 -3.83 4.18
CA ASN A 176 15.84 -4.44 3.58
C ASN A 176 14.49 -3.80 3.94
N ARG A 177 14.48 -2.54 4.42
CA ARG A 177 13.24 -1.85 4.83
C ARG A 177 13.32 -0.34 4.75
N PHE A 178 12.27 0.29 4.22
CA PHE A 178 12.10 1.76 4.25
C PHE A 178 11.59 2.27 5.60
N VAL A 179 11.90 3.53 5.95
CA VAL A 179 11.41 4.15 7.21
C VAL A 179 9.89 4.21 7.25
N ARG A 180 9.28 4.56 6.11
CA ARG A 180 7.87 4.92 5.99
C ARG A 180 7.30 4.35 4.68
N SER A 181 6.28 3.53 4.83
CA SER A 181 5.56 2.88 3.73
C SER A 181 4.06 2.99 4.01
N LEU A 182 3.48 4.19 3.87
CA LEU A 182 2.09 4.46 4.27
C LEU A 182 1.08 3.58 3.52
N PHE A 183 1.39 3.25 2.26
CA PHE A 183 0.61 2.40 1.38
C PHE A 183 0.49 0.95 1.85
N THR A 184 1.22 0.53 2.88
CA THR A 184 1.07 -0.81 3.47
C THR A 184 -0.04 -0.87 4.52
N SER A 185 -0.70 0.27 4.79
CA SER A 185 -1.92 0.35 5.59
C SER A 185 -3.12 0.56 4.68
N LYS A 186 -4.30 0.09 5.09
CA LYS A 186 -5.53 0.23 4.29
C LYS A 186 -5.95 1.70 4.16
N GLU A 187 -5.83 2.45 5.25
CA GLU A 187 -6.09 3.90 5.28
C GLU A 187 -5.10 4.65 4.39
N GLY A 188 -3.80 4.38 4.54
CA GLY A 188 -2.76 5.07 3.77
C GLY A 188 -2.80 4.74 2.28
N LEU A 189 -3.04 3.49 1.92
CA LEU A 189 -3.22 3.10 0.51
C LEU A 189 -4.41 3.83 -0.11
N ASN A 190 -5.57 3.84 0.58
CA ASN A 190 -6.76 4.54 0.11
C ASN A 190 -6.48 6.03 -0.14
N LEU A 191 -5.87 6.72 0.83
CA LEU A 191 -5.60 8.15 0.73
C LEU A 191 -4.63 8.49 -0.40
N LEU A 192 -3.59 7.68 -0.61
CA LEU A 192 -2.60 7.93 -1.65
C LEU A 192 -3.15 7.67 -3.06
N LEU A 193 -4.00 6.65 -3.21
CA LEU A 193 -4.60 6.32 -4.51
C LEU A 193 -5.65 7.33 -4.98
N GLN A 194 -6.12 8.27 -4.15
CA GLN A 194 -6.99 9.37 -4.60
C GLN A 194 -6.33 10.26 -5.68
N GLN A 195 -5.00 10.32 -5.67
CA GLN A 195 -4.21 11.11 -6.63
C GLN A 195 -3.75 10.29 -7.83
N MET A 196 -4.21 9.03 -7.98
CA MET A 196 -3.76 8.13 -9.03
C MET A 196 -3.96 8.69 -10.45
N HIS A 197 -4.96 9.56 -10.64
CA HIS A 197 -5.22 10.22 -11.92
C HIS A 197 -4.03 11.04 -12.45
N TRP A 198 -3.12 11.53 -11.59
CA TRP A 198 -1.89 12.22 -12.01
C TRP A 198 -0.78 11.28 -12.50
N TYR A 199 -0.88 9.99 -12.20
CA TYR A 199 0.15 8.98 -12.48
C TYR A 199 -0.34 7.90 -13.43
N CYS A 200 -1.53 8.07 -14.00
CA CYS A 200 -2.13 7.11 -14.91
C CYS A 200 -1.52 7.25 -16.31
N GLU A 201 -0.95 6.16 -16.81
CA GLU A 201 -0.42 6.03 -18.16
C GLU A 201 -0.87 4.66 -18.71
N PRO A 202 -1.82 4.62 -19.65
CA PRO A 202 -2.33 3.37 -20.20
C PRO A 202 -1.21 2.45 -20.71
N GLY A 203 -1.23 1.17 -20.31
CA GLY A 203 -0.20 0.17 -20.66
C GLY A 203 1.06 0.21 -19.79
N THR A 204 1.23 1.24 -18.96
CA THR A 204 2.38 1.41 -18.06
C THR A 204 1.96 1.45 -16.59
N SER A 205 1.00 2.30 -16.23
CA SER A 205 0.55 2.55 -14.87
C SER A 205 -0.96 2.82 -14.82
N VAL A 206 -1.71 1.83 -14.35
CA VAL A 206 -3.17 1.93 -14.09
C VAL A 206 -3.41 1.28 -12.74
N VAL A 207 -4.40 1.74 -11.96
CA VAL A 207 -4.77 1.08 -10.71
C VAL A 207 -6.26 0.76 -10.70
N ASN A 208 -6.56 -0.53 -10.75
CA ASN A 208 -7.88 -1.09 -10.51
C ASN A 208 -8.01 -1.33 -9.00
N PHE A 209 -8.50 -0.34 -8.27
CA PHE A 209 -8.70 -0.42 -6.83
C PHE A 209 -10.19 -0.27 -6.50
N PRO A 210 -10.80 -1.21 -5.75
CA PRO A 210 -12.20 -1.08 -5.39
C PRO A 210 -12.46 0.22 -4.62
N ARG A 211 -13.55 0.94 -4.97
CA ARG A 211 -13.93 2.22 -4.35
C ARG A 211 -13.90 2.13 -2.84
N CYS A 212 -13.30 3.10 -2.19
CA CYS A 212 -12.81 2.96 -0.83
C CYS A 212 -12.85 4.28 -0.08
N TYR A 213 -13.36 4.26 1.15
CA TYR A 213 -13.60 5.44 1.96
C TYR A 213 -13.10 5.22 3.38
N THR A 214 -12.46 6.23 3.94
CA THR A 214 -11.96 6.20 5.31
C THR A 214 -13.01 6.84 6.21
N LEU A 215 -13.73 6.01 6.96
CA LEU A 215 -14.90 6.43 7.73
C LEU A 215 -14.60 7.48 8.82
N GLY A 216 -13.34 7.59 9.26
CA GLY A 216 -12.91 8.59 10.24
C GLY A 216 -12.92 10.05 9.76
N PHE A 217 -13.06 10.30 8.45
CA PHE A 217 -13.13 11.64 7.89
C PHE A 217 -14.58 11.97 7.44
N PRO A 218 -15.18 13.07 7.91
CA PRO A 218 -16.57 13.42 7.57
C PRO A 218 -16.85 13.47 6.06
N ASP A 219 -15.95 14.07 5.29
CA ASP A 219 -16.12 14.18 3.83
C ASP A 219 -16.11 12.81 3.15
N HIS A 220 -15.24 11.88 3.60
CA HIS A 220 -15.20 10.52 3.06
C HIS A 220 -16.44 9.72 3.47
N PHE A 221 -16.95 9.95 4.68
CA PHE A 221 -18.18 9.30 5.14
C PHE A 221 -19.40 9.73 4.31
N ASN A 222 -19.52 11.03 4.02
CA ASN A 222 -20.59 11.55 3.16
C ASN A 222 -20.46 11.00 1.73
N ASN A 223 -19.25 11.01 1.15
CA ASN A 223 -19.03 10.41 -0.17
C ASN A 223 -19.37 8.92 -0.22
N PHE A 224 -19.13 8.18 0.86
CA PHE A 224 -19.56 6.80 0.98
C PHE A 224 -21.09 6.66 1.02
N ILE A 225 -21.79 7.52 1.77
CA ILE A 225 -23.27 7.52 1.80
C ILE A 225 -23.83 7.73 0.40
N ASP A 226 -23.30 8.72 -0.33
CA ASP A 226 -23.75 9.04 -1.68
C ASP A 226 -23.45 7.88 -2.65
N ASP A 227 -22.27 7.26 -2.57
CA ASP A 227 -21.91 6.08 -3.37
C ASP A 227 -22.81 4.88 -3.04
N PHE A 228 -23.09 4.64 -1.75
CA PHE A 228 -24.00 3.57 -1.34
C PHE A 228 -25.40 3.78 -1.94
N ARG A 229 -25.93 5.01 -1.83
CA ARG A 229 -27.24 5.41 -2.35
C ARG A 229 -27.34 5.22 -3.86
N ILE A 230 -26.38 5.77 -4.62
CA ILE A 230 -26.40 5.64 -6.08
C ILE A 230 -26.17 4.20 -6.54
N THR A 231 -25.31 3.44 -5.84
CA THR A 231 -25.09 2.01 -6.13
C THR A 231 -26.38 1.21 -5.94
N SER A 232 -27.20 1.52 -4.93
CA SER A 232 -28.53 0.90 -4.75
C SER A 232 -29.47 1.20 -5.91
N CYS A 233 -29.53 2.46 -6.39
CA CYS A 233 -30.32 2.84 -7.57
C CYS A 233 -29.91 2.01 -8.79
N ILE A 234 -28.61 1.99 -9.09
CA ILE A 234 -28.06 1.27 -10.24
C ILE A 234 -28.33 -0.23 -10.11
N ASN A 235 -28.18 -0.81 -8.91
CA ASN A 235 -28.42 -2.22 -8.67
C ASN A 235 -29.89 -2.60 -8.84
N LEU A 236 -30.83 -1.74 -8.45
CA LEU A 236 -32.26 -1.96 -8.70
C LEU A 236 -32.56 -2.01 -10.21
N LEU A 237 -31.97 -1.11 -11.00
CA LEU A 237 -32.11 -1.11 -12.45
C LEU A 237 -31.45 -2.36 -13.09
N LYS A 238 -30.28 -2.79 -12.59
CA LYS A 238 -29.64 -4.04 -13.02
C LYS A 238 -30.50 -5.26 -12.67
N TRP A 239 -31.13 -5.27 -11.49
CA TRP A 239 -32.05 -6.34 -11.08
C TRP A 239 -33.25 -6.40 -12.04
N LEU A 240 -33.87 -5.26 -12.34
CA LEU A 240 -35.03 -5.16 -13.25
C LEU A 240 -34.67 -5.73 -14.62
N THR A 241 -33.58 -5.25 -15.22
CA THR A 241 -33.16 -5.68 -16.56
C THR A 241 -32.78 -7.15 -16.59
N LYS A 242 -32.17 -7.70 -15.54
CA LYS A 242 -31.85 -9.13 -15.42
C LYS A 242 -33.10 -10.00 -15.29
N LYS A 243 -34.09 -9.59 -14.49
CA LYS A 243 -35.35 -10.36 -14.33
C LYS A 243 -36.21 -10.30 -15.58
N TYR A 244 -36.28 -9.15 -16.23
CA TYR A 244 -37.04 -8.99 -17.47
C TYR A 244 -36.47 -9.80 -18.65
N GLN A 245 -35.17 -10.17 -18.63
CA GLN A 245 -34.57 -11.03 -19.67
C GLN A 245 -35.27 -12.38 -19.81
N TYR A 246 -35.86 -12.91 -18.73
CA TYR A 246 -36.62 -14.15 -18.74
C TYR A 246 -38.01 -14.02 -19.37
N ARG A 247 -38.46 -12.79 -19.70
CA ARG A 247 -39.78 -12.47 -20.25
C ARG A 247 -40.97 -12.99 -19.42
N ASP A 248 -40.74 -13.21 -18.15
CA ASP A 248 -41.75 -13.61 -17.17
C ASP A 248 -41.98 -12.41 -16.22
N GLU A 249 -43.11 -11.73 -16.40
CA GLU A 249 -43.44 -10.54 -15.61
C GLU A 249 -43.71 -10.88 -14.13
N SER A 250 -44.09 -12.12 -13.81
CA SER A 250 -44.34 -12.57 -12.45
C SER A 250 -43.09 -12.54 -11.56
N LEU A 251 -41.90 -12.53 -12.18
CA LEU A 251 -40.63 -12.40 -11.50
C LEU A 251 -40.29 -10.96 -11.08
N VAL A 252 -41.07 -9.98 -11.53
CA VAL A 252 -40.85 -8.55 -11.30
C VAL A 252 -42.00 -7.91 -10.55
N LYS A 253 -43.24 -8.23 -10.93
CA LYS A 253 -44.44 -7.60 -10.39
C LYS A 253 -45.52 -8.61 -10.01
N SER A 254 -46.34 -8.24 -9.03
CA SER A 254 -47.51 -8.99 -8.56
C SER A 254 -48.54 -8.02 -7.99
N PHE A 255 -49.83 -8.38 -8.02
CA PHE A 255 -50.89 -7.63 -7.34
C PHE A 255 -50.66 -7.56 -5.82
N ASP A 256 -50.06 -8.61 -5.23
CA ASP A 256 -49.65 -8.64 -3.81
C ASP A 256 -48.23 -8.08 -3.58
N GLY A 257 -47.69 -7.34 -4.55
CA GLY A 257 -46.41 -6.67 -4.45
C GLY A 257 -46.35 -5.71 -3.26
N LYS A 258 -45.15 -5.48 -2.73
CA LYS A 258 -44.92 -4.61 -1.57
C LYS A 258 -44.28 -3.27 -1.92
N VAL A 259 -43.72 -3.17 -3.12
CA VAL A 259 -42.94 -2.00 -3.54
C VAL A 259 -43.65 -1.24 -4.66
N PRO A 260 -43.86 0.08 -4.55
CA PRO A 260 -44.48 0.85 -5.61
C PRO A 260 -43.53 1.04 -6.81
N HIS A 261 -44.10 1.21 -8.01
CA HIS A 261 -43.33 1.48 -9.22
C HIS A 261 -42.49 2.78 -9.15
N THR A 262 -42.88 3.72 -8.28
CA THR A 262 -42.13 4.96 -8.00
C THR A 262 -40.71 4.70 -7.51
N ALA A 263 -40.42 3.54 -6.93
CA ALA A 263 -39.05 3.16 -6.59
C ALA A 263 -38.15 2.99 -7.84
N LEU A 264 -38.71 2.45 -8.95
CA LEU A 264 -37.99 2.38 -10.22
C LEU A 264 -37.79 3.76 -10.83
N GLN A 265 -38.81 4.62 -10.74
CA GLN A 265 -38.72 5.99 -11.24
C GLN A 265 -37.64 6.77 -10.49
N PHE A 266 -37.65 6.70 -9.16
CA PHE A 266 -36.61 7.30 -8.32
C PHE A 266 -35.21 6.81 -8.70
N ALA A 267 -35.03 5.50 -8.91
CA ALA A 267 -33.74 4.96 -9.32
C ALA A 267 -33.29 5.46 -10.70
N LEU A 268 -34.21 5.60 -11.66
CA LEU A 268 -33.94 6.18 -12.98
C LEU A 268 -33.52 7.65 -12.89
N ASP A 269 -34.28 8.45 -12.13
CA ASP A 269 -34.04 9.89 -11.99
C ASP A 269 -32.65 10.14 -11.37
N ARG A 270 -32.35 9.48 -10.24
CA ARG A 270 -31.05 9.60 -9.56
C ARG A 270 -29.89 9.11 -10.43
N SER A 271 -30.11 8.05 -11.22
CA SER A 271 -29.09 7.53 -12.14
C SER A 271 -28.83 8.49 -13.31
N ASN A 272 -29.87 9.14 -13.83
CA ASN A 272 -29.74 10.16 -14.88
C ASN A 272 -29.07 11.43 -14.37
N GLU A 273 -29.39 11.86 -13.15
CA GLU A 273 -28.69 12.98 -12.49
C GLU A 273 -27.21 12.67 -12.31
N TYR A 274 -26.86 11.47 -11.85
CA TYR A 274 -25.46 11.05 -11.78
C TYR A 274 -24.77 11.13 -13.15
N LEU A 275 -25.42 10.65 -14.21
CA LEU A 275 -24.90 10.77 -15.58
C LEU A 275 -24.73 12.23 -16.03
N ALA A 276 -25.65 13.11 -15.66
CA ALA A 276 -25.56 14.53 -15.97
C ALA A 276 -24.33 15.15 -15.30
N VAL A 277 -24.05 14.82 -14.04
CA VAL A 277 -22.85 15.26 -13.31
C VAL A 277 -21.58 14.74 -13.97
N GLN A 278 -21.53 13.46 -14.36
CA GLN A 278 -20.36 12.89 -15.05
C GLN A 278 -20.09 13.54 -16.41
N ARG A 279 -21.12 14.13 -17.03
CA ARG A 279 -21.04 14.86 -18.30
C ARG A 279 -20.91 16.38 -18.12
N HIS A 280 -20.80 16.85 -16.87
CA HIS A 280 -20.75 18.27 -16.53
C HIS A 280 -21.98 19.06 -17.01
N ALA A 281 -23.12 18.39 -17.18
CA ALA A 281 -24.38 18.99 -17.62
C ALA A 281 -25.18 19.61 -16.44
N ASP A 282 -24.64 19.53 -15.23
CA ASP A 282 -25.17 20.06 -13.98
C ASP A 282 -24.64 21.46 -13.62
N ILE A 283 -23.56 21.93 -14.28
CA ILE A 283 -22.88 23.19 -13.93
C ILE A 283 -23.85 24.39 -13.92
N ASP A 284 -24.77 24.45 -14.88
CA ASP A 284 -25.71 25.57 -15.07
C ASP A 284 -27.14 25.25 -14.63
N ARG A 285 -27.37 24.13 -13.93
CA ARG A 285 -28.71 23.66 -13.55
C ARG A 285 -28.81 23.46 -12.05
N GLU A 286 -29.93 23.90 -11.47
CA GLU A 286 -30.26 23.53 -10.10
C GLU A 286 -30.58 22.03 -10.05
N THR A 287 -29.84 21.30 -9.23
CA THR A 287 -30.11 19.88 -8.97
C THR A 287 -31.32 19.73 -8.06
N ALA A 288 -32.17 18.75 -8.35
CA ALA A 288 -33.32 18.47 -7.53
C ALA A 288 -32.86 18.12 -6.09
N ASN A 289 -33.39 18.83 -5.11
CA ASN A 289 -33.06 18.57 -3.71
C ASN A 289 -33.83 17.34 -3.24
N VAL A 290 -33.11 16.27 -2.90
CA VAL A 290 -33.67 15.02 -2.38
C VAL A 290 -33.34 14.90 -0.91
N TRP A 291 -34.36 14.75 -0.08
CA TRP A 291 -34.21 14.70 1.36
C TRP A 291 -33.81 13.30 1.85
N ASP A 292 -33.18 13.22 3.03
CA ASP A 292 -32.72 11.95 3.59
C ASP A 292 -33.84 10.92 3.79
N HIS A 293 -35.05 11.36 4.12
CA HIS A 293 -36.20 10.47 4.31
C HIS A 293 -36.66 9.80 3.00
N GLU A 294 -36.53 10.48 1.85
CA GLU A 294 -36.82 9.90 0.54
C GLU A 294 -35.80 8.82 0.19
N TRP A 295 -34.53 9.06 0.51
CA TRP A 295 -33.48 8.04 0.39
C TRP A 295 -33.71 6.84 1.29
N ASP A 296 -34.09 7.04 2.55
CA ASP A 296 -34.36 5.96 3.49
C ASP A 296 -35.58 5.12 3.05
N GLN A 297 -36.62 5.77 2.52
CA GLN A 297 -37.77 5.09 1.90
C GLN A 297 -37.34 4.28 0.68
N PHE A 298 -36.56 4.87 -0.23
CA PHE A 298 -36.04 4.16 -1.40
C PHE A 298 -35.18 2.96 -1.01
N LEU A 299 -34.28 3.11 -0.03
CA LEU A 299 -33.43 2.02 0.44
C LEU A 299 -34.26 0.87 1.04
N THR A 300 -35.34 1.18 1.75
CA THR A 300 -36.28 0.17 2.27
C THR A 300 -36.91 -0.64 1.13
N HIS A 301 -37.37 0.02 0.08
CA HIS A 301 -37.88 -0.64 -1.13
C HIS A 301 -36.81 -1.49 -1.83
N TYR A 302 -35.59 -0.96 -1.97
CA TYR A 302 -34.46 -1.68 -2.55
C TYR A 302 -34.13 -2.96 -1.76
N TYR A 303 -34.06 -2.89 -0.42
CA TYR A 303 -33.80 -4.05 0.42
C TYR A 303 -34.92 -5.09 0.29
N CYS A 304 -36.19 -4.66 0.26
CA CYS A 304 -37.32 -5.56 0.06
C CYS A 304 -37.18 -6.34 -1.26
N ILE A 305 -36.85 -5.68 -2.37
CA ILE A 305 -36.69 -6.33 -3.67
C ILE A 305 -35.46 -7.24 -3.72
N VAL A 306 -34.29 -6.71 -3.34
CA VAL A 306 -33.00 -7.35 -3.62
C VAL A 306 -32.58 -8.35 -2.54
N HIS A 307 -33.04 -8.17 -1.30
CA HIS A 307 -32.65 -9.02 -0.16
C HIS A 307 -33.78 -9.90 0.36
N GLU A 308 -35.04 -9.49 0.20
CA GLU A 308 -36.21 -10.21 0.72
C GLU A 308 -37.07 -10.83 -0.38
N HIS A 309 -36.63 -10.75 -1.64
CA HIS A 309 -37.35 -11.28 -2.81
C HIS A 309 -38.75 -10.66 -3.01
N GLY A 310 -38.96 -9.44 -2.56
CA GLY A 310 -40.18 -8.67 -2.79
C GLY A 310 -40.40 -8.33 -4.27
N LEU A 311 -41.66 -8.09 -4.63
CA LEU A 311 -42.10 -7.73 -5.98
C LEU A 311 -42.70 -6.32 -6.01
N ILE A 312 -42.70 -5.73 -7.20
CA ILE A 312 -43.33 -4.44 -7.47
C ILE A 312 -44.85 -4.63 -7.59
N ILE A 313 -45.62 -3.67 -7.11
CA ILE A 313 -47.08 -3.66 -7.23
C ILE A 313 -47.47 -3.58 -8.71
N ASP A 314 -48.23 -4.56 -9.20
CA ASP A 314 -48.82 -4.52 -10.53
C ASP A 314 -50.00 -3.55 -10.57
N SER A 315 -49.94 -2.54 -11.43
CA SER A 315 -51.01 -1.55 -11.62
C SER A 315 -51.01 -1.04 -13.06
N ASN A 316 -52.16 -0.51 -13.50
CA ASN A 316 -52.32 0.06 -14.84
C ASN A 316 -51.61 1.41 -15.04
N GLU A 317 -50.95 1.94 -14.00
CA GLU A 317 -50.32 3.26 -13.99
C GLU A 317 -48.95 3.27 -14.67
N TRP A 318 -48.33 2.10 -14.89
CA TRP A 318 -46.98 1.99 -15.40
C TRP A 318 -46.80 0.82 -16.36
N SER A 319 -45.78 0.92 -17.22
CA SER A 319 -45.46 -0.11 -18.22
C SER A 319 -44.08 -0.69 -17.97
N LEU A 320 -44.05 -1.97 -17.56
CA LEU A 320 -42.81 -2.70 -17.32
C LEU A 320 -41.86 -2.71 -18.54
N PRO A 321 -42.33 -2.92 -19.79
CA PRO A 321 -41.48 -2.77 -20.98
C PRO A 321 -40.80 -1.40 -21.10
N LEU A 322 -41.51 -0.29 -20.81
CA LEU A 322 -40.96 1.07 -20.88
C LEU A 322 -39.88 1.30 -19.81
N PHE A 323 -40.15 0.90 -18.57
CA PHE A 323 -39.17 1.00 -17.48
C PHE A 323 -37.91 0.18 -17.77
N ASN A 324 -38.06 -1.03 -18.31
CA ASN A 324 -36.93 -1.86 -18.69
C ASN A 324 -36.12 -1.25 -19.85
N ALA A 325 -36.78 -0.66 -20.85
CA ALA A 325 -36.08 0.03 -21.95
C ALA A 325 -35.29 1.24 -21.43
N ALA A 326 -35.90 2.08 -20.59
CA ALA A 326 -35.22 3.20 -19.95
C ALA A 326 -34.03 2.75 -19.09
N ALA A 327 -34.23 1.73 -18.24
CA ALA A 327 -33.18 1.16 -17.40
C ALA A 327 -32.01 0.65 -18.22
N LYS A 328 -32.25 -0.10 -19.32
CA LYS A 328 -31.18 -0.56 -20.21
C LYS A 328 -30.40 0.61 -20.82
N SER A 329 -31.08 1.65 -21.29
CA SER A 329 -30.44 2.82 -21.87
C SER A 329 -29.52 3.50 -20.84
N VAL A 330 -30.02 3.76 -19.64
CA VAL A 330 -29.26 4.41 -18.56
C VAL A 330 -28.07 3.56 -18.12
N LEU A 331 -28.27 2.24 -17.94
CA LEU A 331 -27.20 1.31 -17.54
C LEU A 331 -26.07 1.23 -18.58
N ASN A 332 -26.40 1.26 -19.88
CA ASN A 332 -25.40 1.25 -20.95
C ASN A 332 -24.53 2.51 -20.93
N GLU A 333 -25.11 3.67 -20.61
CA GLU A 333 -24.35 4.90 -20.45
C GLU A 333 -23.53 4.92 -19.16
N LEU A 334 -24.11 4.48 -18.03
CA LEU A 334 -23.42 4.41 -16.73
C LEU A 334 -22.17 3.54 -16.77
N ARG A 335 -22.21 2.43 -17.52
CA ARG A 335 -21.06 1.54 -17.68
C ARG A 335 -19.79 2.27 -18.13
N LYS A 336 -19.91 3.34 -18.93
CA LYS A 336 -18.76 4.12 -19.43
C LYS A 336 -18.06 4.94 -18.36
N TYR A 337 -18.81 5.36 -17.33
CA TYR A 337 -18.32 6.27 -16.28
C TYR A 337 -18.05 5.56 -14.94
N MET A 338 -18.42 4.28 -14.82
CA MET A 338 -18.26 3.51 -13.59
C MET A 338 -17.24 2.37 -13.75
N PRO A 339 -15.99 2.53 -13.25
CA PRO A 339 -14.92 1.54 -13.41
C PRO A 339 -15.24 0.14 -12.86
N MET A 340 -16.12 0.02 -11.85
CA MET A 340 -16.48 -1.24 -11.20
C MET A 340 -17.86 -1.78 -11.60
N PHE A 341 -18.45 -1.26 -12.69
CA PHE A 341 -19.85 -1.50 -13.00
C PHE A 341 -20.23 -2.98 -13.03
N ASP A 342 -19.39 -3.85 -13.62
CA ASP A 342 -19.70 -5.26 -13.77
C ASP A 342 -19.42 -6.09 -12.49
N VAL A 343 -18.39 -5.73 -11.72
CA VAL A 343 -17.98 -6.44 -10.48
C VAL A 343 -18.81 -6.07 -9.25
N ASP A 344 -19.51 -4.93 -9.27
CA ASP A 344 -20.32 -4.41 -8.16
C ASP A 344 -21.51 -5.29 -7.80
N GLY A 345 -21.94 -6.19 -8.70
CA GLY A 345 -23.02 -7.14 -8.46
C GLY A 345 -24.40 -6.48 -8.39
N LEU A 346 -25.23 -6.98 -7.48
CA LEU A 346 -26.61 -6.52 -7.28
C LEU A 346 -26.93 -6.24 -5.82
N LYS A 347 -26.17 -6.78 -4.87
CA LYS A 347 -26.52 -6.81 -3.44
C LYS A 347 -25.96 -5.62 -2.66
N ASN A 348 -25.21 -4.72 -3.31
CA ASN A 348 -24.58 -3.54 -2.72
C ASN A 348 -23.78 -3.89 -1.44
N VAL A 349 -22.95 -4.94 -1.55
CA VAL A 349 -22.12 -5.42 -0.45
C VAL A 349 -20.86 -4.57 -0.33
N TRP A 350 -20.51 -4.23 0.89
CA TRP A 350 -19.29 -3.52 1.26
C TRP A 350 -18.52 -4.31 2.32
N ILE A 351 -17.20 -4.14 2.33
CA ILE A 351 -16.30 -4.76 3.29
C ILE A 351 -15.72 -3.70 4.23
N LEU A 352 -16.00 -3.84 5.51
CA LEU A 352 -15.43 -3.02 6.57
C LEU A 352 -14.12 -3.64 7.03
N LYS A 353 -13.05 -2.84 6.98
CA LYS A 353 -11.71 -3.26 7.36
C LYS A 353 -11.15 -2.30 8.41
N PRO A 354 -10.71 -2.78 9.58
CA PRO A 354 -10.03 -1.93 10.56
C PRO A 354 -8.71 -1.42 9.96
N GLY A 355 -8.41 -0.12 10.09
CA GLY A 355 -7.28 0.52 9.42
C GLY A 355 -5.91 -0.10 9.76
N ASN A 356 -5.75 -0.55 11.01
CA ASN A 356 -4.48 -1.05 11.57
C ASN A 356 -4.49 -2.55 11.92
N LYS A 357 -5.42 -3.35 11.38
CA LYS A 357 -5.44 -4.81 11.57
C LYS A 357 -5.09 -5.57 10.27
N CYS A 358 -4.48 -6.73 10.44
CA CYS A 358 -4.08 -7.66 9.38
C CYS A 358 -4.57 -9.09 9.70
N ARG A 359 -4.37 -10.03 8.77
CA ARG A 359 -4.76 -11.46 8.88
C ARG A 359 -6.27 -11.68 9.01
N GLY A 360 -7.08 -10.87 8.33
CA GLY A 360 -8.55 -11.01 8.35
C GLY A 360 -9.26 -10.53 9.62
N ARG A 361 -8.54 -10.11 10.67
CA ARG A 361 -9.15 -9.81 11.98
C ARG A 361 -10.04 -8.57 11.96
N GLY A 362 -11.29 -8.74 12.39
CA GLY A 362 -12.28 -7.67 12.51
C GLY A 362 -12.81 -7.17 11.17
N ILE A 363 -12.62 -7.96 10.11
CA ILE A 363 -13.20 -7.69 8.80
C ILE A 363 -14.63 -8.22 8.79
N HIS A 364 -15.58 -7.39 8.37
CA HIS A 364 -16.99 -7.75 8.28
C HIS A 364 -17.57 -7.27 6.96
N LEU A 365 -18.46 -8.08 6.38
CA LEU A 365 -19.26 -7.67 5.24
C LEU A 365 -20.56 -7.05 5.72
N ILE A 366 -21.02 -6.03 5.01
CA ILE A 366 -22.26 -5.32 5.28
C ILE A 366 -23.02 -5.13 3.97
N LYS A 367 -24.35 -5.06 4.08
CA LYS A 367 -25.25 -4.74 2.97
C LYS A 367 -26.34 -3.72 3.35
N HIS A 368 -26.37 -3.27 4.60
CA HIS A 368 -27.28 -2.24 5.10
C HIS A 368 -26.50 -1.06 5.68
N MET A 369 -27.02 0.15 5.47
CA MET A 369 -26.42 1.38 6.00
C MET A 369 -26.36 1.44 7.52
N ASP A 370 -27.32 0.83 8.22
CA ASP A 370 -27.36 0.86 9.68
C ASP A 370 -26.19 0.11 10.32
N ASP A 371 -25.62 -0.87 9.62
CA ASP A 371 -24.43 -1.59 10.09
C ASP A 371 -23.19 -0.70 10.10
N VAL A 372 -23.11 0.29 9.20
CA VAL A 372 -22.04 1.29 9.18
C VAL A 372 -22.17 2.25 10.35
N LYS A 373 -23.40 2.73 10.61
CA LYS A 373 -23.68 3.67 11.70
C LYS A 373 -23.28 3.07 13.06
N LYS A 374 -23.55 1.77 13.27
CA LYS A 374 -23.10 1.03 14.47
C LYS A 374 -21.58 1.09 14.63
N VAL A 375 -20.81 0.86 13.56
CA VAL A 375 -19.35 0.85 13.61
C VAL A 375 -18.77 2.24 13.85
N MET A 376 -19.41 3.29 13.32
CA MET A 376 -19.02 4.69 13.56
C MET A 376 -19.09 5.10 15.03
N SER A 377 -20.03 4.52 15.79
CA SER A 377 -20.14 4.78 17.24
C SER A 377 -18.92 4.33 18.05
N LEU A 378 -18.12 3.40 17.51
CA LEU A 378 -17.01 2.76 18.23
C LEU A 378 -15.72 3.61 18.24
N LYS A 379 -15.70 4.79 17.61
CA LYS A 379 -14.52 5.70 17.50
C LYS A 379 -13.24 5.02 16.98
N LEU A 380 -13.37 3.91 16.26
CA LEU A 380 -12.25 3.18 15.65
C LEU A 380 -12.05 3.62 14.20
N LYS A 381 -10.79 3.66 13.75
CA LYS A 381 -10.47 3.93 12.35
C LYS A 381 -10.80 2.72 11.47
N TYR A 382 -11.83 2.87 10.63
CA TYR A 382 -12.22 1.89 9.63
C TYR A 382 -12.11 2.45 8.22
N VAL A 383 -11.84 1.54 7.30
CA VAL A 383 -11.98 1.75 5.88
C VAL A 383 -13.17 0.90 5.42
N VAL A 384 -14.10 1.52 4.69
CA VAL A 384 -15.18 0.83 3.98
C VAL A 384 -14.80 0.76 2.51
N GLN A 385 -14.81 -0.43 1.94
CA GLN A 385 -14.43 -0.65 0.55
C GLN A 385 -15.54 -1.44 -0.15
N LYS A 386 -15.84 -1.10 -1.41
CA LYS A 386 -16.84 -1.81 -2.20
C LYS A 386 -16.40 -3.26 -2.38
N TYR A 387 -17.28 -4.20 -2.05
CA TYR A 387 -16.98 -5.61 -2.19
C TYR A 387 -17.12 -6.04 -3.66
N ILE A 388 -16.15 -6.83 -4.14
CA ILE A 388 -16.21 -7.50 -5.44
C ILE A 388 -17.21 -8.66 -5.31
N GLU A 389 -18.44 -8.44 -5.77
CA GLU A 389 -19.54 -9.41 -5.67
C GLU A 389 -19.45 -10.51 -6.73
N LYS A 390 -18.82 -10.20 -7.87
CA LYS A 390 -18.56 -11.13 -8.97
C LYS A 390 -17.07 -11.34 -9.20
N PRO A 391 -16.35 -11.99 -8.25
CA PRO A 391 -14.98 -12.39 -8.51
C PRO A 391 -14.95 -13.55 -9.50
N LEU A 392 -13.84 -13.73 -10.21
CA LEU A 392 -13.57 -14.99 -10.87
C LEU A 392 -13.56 -16.11 -9.82
N LEU A 393 -14.32 -17.17 -10.09
CA LEU A 393 -14.36 -18.37 -9.26
C LEU A 393 -13.68 -19.53 -10.00
N ILE A 394 -12.94 -20.34 -9.26
CA ILE A 394 -12.38 -21.60 -9.76
C ILE A 394 -13.10 -22.70 -9.02
N TYR A 395 -13.84 -23.53 -9.75
CA TYR A 395 -14.75 -24.53 -9.19
C TYR A 395 -15.64 -23.97 -8.06
N GLN A 396 -16.29 -22.83 -8.33
CA GLN A 396 -17.17 -22.11 -7.41
C GLN A 396 -16.48 -21.63 -6.11
N THR A 397 -15.16 -21.70 -6.02
CA THR A 397 -14.38 -21.32 -4.84
C THR A 397 -13.68 -19.99 -5.08
N LYS A 398 -13.76 -19.09 -4.09
CA LYS A 398 -13.12 -17.77 -4.14
C LYS A 398 -11.61 -17.91 -3.93
N PHE A 399 -10.83 -17.08 -4.60
CA PHE A 399 -9.40 -17.00 -4.40
C PHE A 399 -8.86 -15.56 -4.49
N ASP A 400 -7.63 -15.37 -4.04
CA ASP A 400 -6.84 -14.17 -4.30
C ASP A 400 -5.42 -14.56 -4.72
N ILE A 401 -4.72 -13.64 -5.39
CA ILE A 401 -3.35 -13.81 -5.86
C ILE A 401 -2.39 -13.01 -4.97
N ARG A 402 -1.39 -13.68 -4.42
CA ARG A 402 -0.21 -13.04 -3.82
C ARG A 402 0.88 -12.85 -4.87
N GLN A 403 1.13 -11.61 -5.26
CA GLN A 403 2.24 -11.21 -6.12
C GLN A 403 3.36 -10.56 -5.29
N TRP A 404 4.58 -11.10 -5.38
CA TRP A 404 5.75 -10.46 -4.76
C TRP A 404 6.37 -9.43 -5.69
N PHE A 405 6.79 -8.31 -5.11
CA PHE A 405 7.58 -7.29 -5.80
C PHE A 405 8.54 -6.62 -4.83
N MET A 406 9.59 -6.01 -5.34
CA MET A 406 10.63 -5.35 -4.56
C MET A 406 10.90 -3.97 -5.12
N VAL A 407 10.98 -2.98 -4.25
CA VAL A 407 11.43 -1.62 -4.60
C VAL A 407 12.89 -1.51 -4.16
N THR A 408 13.80 -1.25 -5.10
CA THR A 408 15.24 -1.17 -4.81
C THR A 408 15.79 0.26 -4.83
N SER A 409 15.00 1.20 -5.34
CA SER A 409 15.29 2.63 -5.38
C SER A 409 13.98 3.38 -5.48
N VAL A 410 13.87 4.50 -4.76
CA VAL A 410 12.69 5.39 -4.79
C VAL A 410 12.91 6.58 -5.72
N GLN A 411 14.16 7.00 -5.96
CA GLN A 411 14.47 8.12 -6.84
C GLN A 411 15.81 7.89 -7.56
N PRO A 412 15.82 7.45 -8.84
CA PRO A 412 14.65 7.05 -9.65
C PRO A 412 13.95 5.81 -9.08
N LEU A 413 12.63 5.70 -9.29
CA LEU A 413 11.85 4.54 -8.86
C LEU A 413 12.22 3.29 -9.67
N HIS A 414 12.71 2.24 -8.98
CA HIS A 414 13.02 0.93 -9.56
C HIS A 414 12.15 -0.14 -8.92
N ILE A 415 11.34 -0.82 -9.73
CA ILE A 415 10.40 -1.85 -9.28
C ILE A 415 10.76 -3.18 -9.96
N TRP A 416 10.99 -4.19 -9.14
CA TRP A 416 11.22 -5.57 -9.57
C TRP A 416 9.99 -6.40 -9.22
N MET A 417 9.43 -7.12 -10.19
CA MET A 417 8.33 -8.05 -9.93
C MET A 417 8.84 -9.48 -10.02
N TYR A 418 8.42 -10.32 -9.09
CA TYR A 418 8.77 -11.74 -9.10
C TYR A 418 7.93 -12.47 -10.15
N GLY A 419 8.55 -13.28 -11.00
CA GLY A 419 7.89 -13.92 -12.15
C GLY A 419 6.86 -15.00 -11.78
N GLU A 420 6.94 -15.54 -10.57
CA GLU A 420 5.94 -16.46 -10.03
C GLU A 420 5.06 -15.76 -8.98
N CYS A 421 3.80 -16.20 -8.89
CA CYS A 421 2.87 -15.84 -7.82
C CYS A 421 2.18 -17.10 -7.30
N TYR A 422 1.40 -16.96 -6.23
CA TYR A 422 0.53 -18.05 -5.76
C TYR A 422 -0.87 -17.57 -5.46
N LEU A 423 -1.83 -18.46 -5.67
CA LEU A 423 -3.25 -18.26 -5.40
C LEU A 423 -3.57 -18.85 -4.02
N ARG A 424 -4.46 -18.21 -3.27
CA ARG A 424 -4.98 -18.72 -1.99
C ARG A 424 -6.48 -18.87 -2.08
N PHE A 425 -6.97 -20.06 -1.78
CA PHE A 425 -8.40 -20.40 -1.91
C PHE A 425 -9.14 -20.27 -0.58
N SER A 426 -10.43 -19.97 -0.65
CA SER A 426 -11.36 -20.22 0.44
C SER A 426 -11.57 -21.73 0.64
N THR A 427 -11.88 -22.14 1.87
CA THR A 427 -12.22 -23.53 2.20
C THR A 427 -13.64 -23.90 1.77
N GLN A 428 -14.51 -22.88 1.62
CA GLN A 428 -15.93 -23.04 1.31
C GLN A 428 -16.27 -22.52 -0.09
N ILE A 429 -17.41 -22.99 -0.64
CA ILE A 429 -18.02 -22.52 -1.88
C ILE A 429 -18.53 -21.09 -1.69
N PHE A 430 -18.27 -20.23 -2.67
CA PHE A 430 -18.65 -18.82 -2.63
C PHE A 430 -20.15 -18.64 -2.87
N ASN A 431 -20.78 -17.81 -2.04
CA ASN A 431 -22.12 -17.26 -2.28
C ASN A 431 -22.23 -15.91 -1.56
N LEU A 432 -23.31 -15.17 -1.82
CA LEU A 432 -23.61 -13.88 -1.17
C LEU A 432 -24.82 -13.96 -0.24
N GLU A 433 -25.15 -15.15 0.24
CA GLU A 433 -26.24 -15.41 1.19
C GLU A 433 -25.69 -15.55 2.61
N ASN A 434 -24.50 -16.14 2.73
CA ASN A 434 -23.78 -16.33 3.98
C ASN A 434 -22.48 -15.50 4.00
N PHE A 435 -22.41 -14.50 4.87
CA PHE A 435 -21.23 -13.63 5.02
C PHE A 435 -20.15 -14.14 5.98
N HIS A 436 -20.13 -15.44 6.27
CA HIS A 436 -19.12 -16.05 7.13
C HIS A 436 -17.70 -15.97 6.53
N GLU A 437 -16.68 -15.76 7.38
CA GLU A 437 -15.31 -15.45 6.95
C GLU A 437 -14.67 -16.55 6.09
N SER A 438 -15.07 -17.81 6.30
CA SER A 438 -14.52 -18.95 5.57
C SER A 438 -14.86 -18.97 4.07
N LEU A 439 -15.91 -18.27 3.61
CA LEU A 439 -16.28 -18.14 2.19
C LEU A 439 -15.60 -16.93 1.53
N HIS A 440 -15.32 -15.88 2.32
CA HIS A 440 -15.05 -14.55 1.78
C HIS A 440 -13.63 -14.04 1.99
N LEU A 441 -12.90 -14.56 2.98
CA LEU A 441 -11.53 -14.15 3.30
C LEU A 441 -10.55 -15.27 2.98
N THR A 442 -9.70 -15.09 1.98
CA THR A 442 -8.80 -16.14 1.46
C THR A 442 -7.45 -16.22 2.18
N ASN A 443 -7.23 -15.38 3.21
CA ASN A 443 -5.98 -15.39 3.98
C ASN A 443 -5.77 -16.76 4.64
N HIS A 444 -4.57 -17.33 4.49
CA HIS A 444 -4.20 -18.61 5.10
C HIS A 444 -4.47 -18.65 6.62
N ALA A 445 -4.18 -17.56 7.35
CA ALA A 445 -4.42 -17.46 8.80
C ALA A 445 -5.91 -17.54 9.22
N VAL A 446 -6.83 -17.27 8.28
CA VAL A 446 -8.27 -17.47 8.49
C VAL A 446 -8.64 -18.90 8.08
N GLN A 447 -8.20 -19.30 6.89
CA GLN A 447 -8.60 -20.57 6.28
C GLN A 447 -8.04 -21.80 7.00
N CYS A 448 -6.91 -21.70 7.69
CA CYS A 448 -6.36 -22.81 8.49
C CYS A 448 -7.21 -23.17 9.72
N LYS A 449 -8.23 -22.37 10.07
CA LYS A 449 -9.19 -22.67 11.13
C LYS A 449 -10.35 -23.56 10.66
N TYR A 450 -10.52 -23.74 9.35
CA TYR A 450 -11.70 -24.37 8.76
C TYR A 450 -11.30 -25.56 7.90
N ALA A 451 -12.12 -26.62 7.93
CA ALA A 451 -11.98 -27.74 7.01
C ALA A 451 -12.55 -27.37 5.64
N ASN A 452 -12.01 -27.98 4.58
CA ASN A 452 -12.55 -27.83 3.23
C ASN A 452 -13.97 -28.40 3.16
N TYR A 453 -14.87 -27.68 2.49
CA TYR A 453 -16.24 -28.14 2.31
C TYR A 453 -16.29 -29.45 1.52
N THR A 454 -17.12 -30.40 1.93
CA THR A 454 -17.14 -31.75 1.35
C THR A 454 -17.59 -31.78 -0.10
N GLN A 455 -18.44 -30.83 -0.52
CA GLN A 455 -18.89 -30.71 -1.91
C GLN A 455 -17.98 -29.83 -2.77
N ARG A 456 -16.87 -29.32 -2.21
CA ARG A 456 -15.88 -28.57 -2.98
C ARG A 456 -15.20 -29.52 -3.97
N ASP A 457 -14.92 -29.00 -5.16
CA ASP A 457 -14.29 -29.79 -6.23
C ASP A 457 -12.93 -30.33 -5.80
N LYS A 458 -12.72 -31.63 -6.03
CA LYS A 458 -11.51 -32.37 -5.63
C LYS A 458 -10.27 -32.01 -6.43
N SER A 459 -10.44 -31.30 -7.55
CA SER A 459 -9.33 -30.76 -8.34
C SER A 459 -8.62 -29.60 -7.63
N LEU A 460 -9.25 -29.01 -6.61
CA LEU A 460 -8.62 -28.01 -5.76
C LEU A 460 -7.68 -28.65 -4.73
N PRO A 461 -6.57 -27.98 -4.38
CA PRO A 461 -5.56 -28.54 -3.50
C PRO A 461 -6.06 -28.54 -2.06
N GLU A 462 -5.78 -29.60 -1.30
CA GLU A 462 -6.16 -29.70 0.12
C GLU A 462 -5.60 -28.55 0.96
N GLN A 463 -4.36 -28.13 0.65
CA GLN A 463 -3.66 -27.03 1.33
C GLN A 463 -4.09 -25.63 0.82
N ASN A 464 -5.11 -25.54 -0.03
CA ASN A 464 -5.73 -24.29 -0.49
C ASN A 464 -4.78 -23.31 -1.17
N MET A 465 -3.73 -23.79 -1.84
CA MET A 465 -2.83 -22.96 -2.63
C MET A 465 -2.45 -23.59 -3.97
N TRP A 466 -2.47 -22.76 -5.02
CA TRP A 466 -1.85 -23.06 -6.32
C TRP A 466 -0.69 -22.13 -6.56
N ASP A 467 0.35 -22.61 -7.24
CA ASP A 467 1.30 -21.72 -7.88
C ASP A 467 0.77 -21.23 -9.23
N SER A 468 1.43 -20.19 -9.77
CA SER A 468 1.04 -19.60 -11.05
C SER A 468 1.09 -20.57 -12.24
N ASN A 469 1.91 -21.63 -12.20
CA ASN A 469 2.00 -22.59 -13.30
C ASN A 469 0.76 -23.50 -13.35
N ILE A 470 0.29 -23.96 -12.19
CA ILE A 470 -0.98 -24.69 -12.09
C ILE A 470 -2.13 -23.82 -12.60
N PHE A 471 -2.15 -22.53 -12.21
CA PHE A 471 -3.20 -21.62 -12.67
C PHE A 471 -3.15 -21.38 -14.19
N LYS A 472 -1.96 -21.22 -14.79
CA LYS A 472 -1.79 -21.13 -16.25
C LYS A 472 -2.31 -22.39 -16.96
N ASN A 473 -2.06 -23.57 -16.41
CA ASN A 473 -2.58 -24.81 -16.99
C ASN A 473 -4.10 -24.88 -16.89
N TYR A 474 -4.68 -24.52 -15.74
CA TYR A 474 -6.13 -24.39 -15.60
C TYR A 474 -6.73 -23.43 -16.64
N LEU A 475 -6.08 -22.29 -16.90
CA LEU A 475 -6.52 -21.35 -17.94
C LEU A 475 -6.50 -21.97 -19.34
N LYS A 476 -5.51 -22.81 -19.66
CA LYS A 476 -5.49 -23.58 -20.91
C LYS A 476 -6.64 -24.58 -20.97
N ASP A 477 -6.91 -25.28 -19.87
CA ASP A 477 -7.96 -26.30 -19.79
C ASP A 477 -9.36 -25.71 -19.99
N ILE A 478 -9.60 -24.48 -19.54
CA ILE A 478 -10.87 -23.75 -19.78
C ILE A 478 -10.89 -22.99 -21.12
N GLY A 479 -9.95 -23.25 -22.03
CA GLY A 479 -9.90 -22.65 -23.37
C GLY A 479 -9.44 -21.18 -23.40
N LYS A 480 -8.69 -20.72 -22.39
CA LYS A 480 -8.21 -19.34 -22.23
C LYS A 480 -6.68 -19.25 -22.06
N PRO A 481 -5.88 -19.85 -22.98
CA PRO A 481 -4.44 -20.03 -22.80
C PRO A 481 -3.64 -18.71 -22.73
N THR A 482 -4.09 -17.64 -23.38
CA THR A 482 -3.34 -16.38 -23.48
C THR A 482 -3.70 -15.37 -22.38
N VAL A 483 -4.78 -15.59 -21.64
CA VAL A 483 -5.30 -14.62 -20.66
C VAL A 483 -4.28 -14.28 -19.57
N TRP A 484 -3.41 -15.22 -19.20
CA TRP A 484 -2.35 -14.93 -18.25
C TRP A 484 -1.38 -13.87 -18.78
N ASP A 485 -0.87 -14.06 -20.01
CA ASP A 485 0.17 -13.24 -20.60
C ASP A 485 -0.37 -11.92 -21.16
N ASP A 486 -1.62 -11.92 -21.64
CA ASP A 486 -2.24 -10.76 -22.28
C ASP A 486 -2.96 -9.82 -21.29
N ILE A 487 -3.50 -10.36 -20.18
CA ILE A 487 -4.39 -9.62 -19.27
C ILE A 487 -3.86 -9.64 -17.83
N ILE A 488 -3.72 -10.82 -17.24
CA ILE A 488 -3.48 -10.94 -15.80
C ILE A 488 -2.10 -10.39 -15.44
N PHE A 489 -1.02 -10.88 -16.06
CA PHE A 489 0.33 -10.47 -15.71
C PHE A 489 0.63 -9.00 -16.04
N PRO A 490 0.26 -8.46 -17.21
CA PRO A 490 0.35 -7.01 -17.48
C PRO A 490 -0.47 -6.18 -16.49
N GLY A 491 -1.71 -6.59 -16.17
CA GLY A 491 -2.55 -5.89 -15.21
C GLY A 491 -1.96 -5.87 -13.80
N LEU A 492 -1.40 -6.99 -13.32
CA LEU A 492 -0.68 -7.06 -12.03
C LEU A 492 0.49 -6.06 -12.01
N ARG A 493 1.27 -6.03 -13.09
CA ARG A 493 2.40 -5.12 -13.26
C ARG A 493 1.95 -3.66 -13.22
N GLU A 494 0.98 -3.28 -14.06
CA GLU A 494 0.49 -1.90 -14.16
C GLU A 494 -0.08 -1.39 -12.83
N ASN A 495 -0.83 -2.23 -12.12
CA ASN A 495 -1.36 -1.92 -10.79
C ASN A 495 -0.25 -1.64 -9.76
N ILE A 496 0.82 -2.46 -9.77
CA ILE A 496 1.96 -2.24 -8.88
C ILE A 496 2.69 -0.94 -9.24
N ILE A 497 2.96 -0.71 -10.52
CA ILE A 497 3.67 0.49 -10.99
C ILE A 497 2.87 1.76 -10.64
N GLY A 498 1.59 1.81 -11.00
CA GLY A 498 0.72 2.95 -10.71
C GLY A 498 0.61 3.23 -9.22
N THR A 499 0.44 2.18 -8.40
CA THR A 499 0.41 2.33 -6.95
C THR A 499 1.72 2.90 -6.41
N MET A 500 2.88 2.39 -6.86
CA MET A 500 4.17 2.87 -6.39
C MET A 500 4.46 4.31 -6.84
N LEU A 501 4.07 4.72 -8.05
CA LEU A 501 4.17 6.10 -8.51
C LEU A 501 3.34 7.05 -7.65
N ALA A 502 2.07 6.70 -7.38
CA ALA A 502 1.19 7.50 -6.53
C ALA A 502 1.70 7.62 -5.08
N CYS A 503 2.50 6.66 -4.62
CA CYS A 503 3.03 6.62 -3.26
C CYS A 503 4.46 7.17 -3.12
N GLN A 504 5.16 7.39 -4.24
CA GLN A 504 6.60 7.62 -4.30
C GLN A 504 7.07 8.78 -3.42
N ASP A 505 6.31 9.88 -3.38
CA ASP A 505 6.65 11.07 -2.60
C ASP A 505 6.58 10.87 -1.08
N THR A 506 5.85 9.85 -0.61
CA THR A 506 5.75 9.54 0.81
C THR A 506 6.78 8.51 1.29
N MET A 507 7.51 7.91 0.34
CA MET A 507 8.52 6.90 0.63
C MET A 507 9.85 7.54 1.02
N ASP A 508 10.61 6.82 1.85
CA ASP A 508 11.97 7.20 2.22
C ASP A 508 12.93 7.06 1.03
N ARG A 509 13.67 8.12 0.72
CA ARG A 509 14.61 8.21 -0.40
C ARG A 509 16.04 7.80 -0.02
N ARG A 510 16.25 7.23 1.17
CA ARG A 510 17.57 6.71 1.59
C ARG A 510 18.10 5.71 0.57
N ALA A 511 19.22 6.05 -0.07
CA ALA A 511 19.97 5.13 -0.93
C ALA A 511 20.33 3.84 -0.18
N ASN A 512 20.57 2.75 -0.90
CA ASN A 512 20.90 1.44 -0.31
C ASN A 512 19.79 0.92 0.63
N THR A 513 18.54 1.28 0.31
CA THR A 513 17.36 0.74 0.98
C THR A 513 16.51 0.08 -0.08
N PHE A 514 16.09 -1.15 0.21
CA PHE A 514 15.15 -1.89 -0.60
C PHE A 514 14.10 -2.51 0.31
N GLU A 515 12.95 -2.90 -0.21
CA GLU A 515 11.99 -3.66 0.58
C GLU A 515 11.19 -4.61 -0.31
N LEU A 516 11.00 -5.84 0.17
CA LEU A 516 10.16 -6.84 -0.45
C LEU A 516 8.72 -6.68 0.07
N TYR A 517 7.79 -6.59 -0.86
CA TYR A 517 6.36 -6.44 -0.61
C TYR A 517 5.57 -7.62 -1.18
N GLY A 518 4.38 -7.84 -0.63
CA GLY A 518 3.37 -8.73 -1.20
C GLY A 518 2.11 -7.94 -1.53
N ALA A 519 1.75 -7.86 -2.81
CA ALA A 519 0.48 -7.32 -3.25
C ALA A 519 -0.57 -8.44 -3.33
N ASP A 520 -1.76 -8.17 -2.81
CA ASP A 520 -2.90 -9.09 -2.82
C ASP A 520 -3.89 -8.60 -3.88
N PHE A 521 -4.24 -9.47 -4.82
CA PHE A 521 -5.11 -9.17 -5.95
C PHE A 521 -6.31 -10.11 -6.02
N MET A 522 -7.45 -9.60 -6.47
CA MET A 522 -8.60 -10.41 -6.89
C MET A 522 -8.75 -10.32 -8.40
N LEU A 523 -9.25 -11.36 -9.05
CA LEU A 523 -9.65 -11.27 -10.46
C LEU A 523 -11.15 -11.06 -10.56
N GLY A 524 -11.60 -10.17 -11.46
CA GLY A 524 -13.00 -10.12 -11.90
C GLY A 524 -13.31 -11.25 -12.88
N GLU A 525 -14.59 -11.45 -13.22
CA GLU A 525 -15.02 -12.43 -14.25
C GLU A 525 -14.39 -12.16 -15.64
N ASP A 526 -13.95 -10.92 -15.87
CA ASP A 526 -13.22 -10.42 -17.03
C ASP A 526 -11.69 -10.67 -16.95
N PHE A 527 -11.23 -11.39 -15.92
CA PHE A 527 -9.82 -11.68 -15.62
C PHE A 527 -8.98 -10.45 -15.27
N GLN A 528 -9.58 -9.26 -15.14
CA GLN A 528 -8.85 -8.06 -14.76
C GLN A 528 -8.45 -8.14 -13.29
N PRO A 529 -7.18 -7.85 -12.96
CA PRO A 529 -6.73 -7.83 -11.58
C PRO A 529 -7.16 -6.55 -10.87
N TRP A 530 -7.67 -6.71 -9.66
CA TRP A 530 -8.09 -5.68 -8.73
C TRP A 530 -7.20 -5.72 -7.48
N LEU A 531 -6.48 -4.63 -7.22
CA LEU A 531 -5.63 -4.51 -6.05
C LEU A 531 -6.48 -4.46 -4.77
N LEU A 532 -6.13 -5.26 -3.77
CA LEU A 532 -6.84 -5.31 -2.48
C LEU A 532 -6.05 -4.65 -1.37
N GLU A 533 -4.76 -5.00 -1.24
CA GLU A 533 -3.83 -4.45 -0.26
C GLU A 533 -2.37 -4.72 -0.67
N ILE A 534 -1.45 -3.94 -0.09
CA ILE A 534 -0.01 -4.20 -0.16
C ILE A 534 0.51 -4.44 1.25
N ASN A 535 1.23 -5.53 1.43
CA ASN A 535 1.79 -5.95 2.70
C ASN A 535 3.31 -5.72 2.72
N SER A 536 3.80 -4.93 3.68
CA SER A 536 5.23 -4.93 4.04
C SER A 536 5.57 -6.23 4.74
N CYS A 537 6.81 -6.71 4.53
CA CYS A 537 7.29 -7.95 5.15
C CYS A 537 6.31 -9.10 4.96
N PRO A 538 6.05 -9.49 3.69
CA PRO A 538 5.10 -10.55 3.39
C PRO A 538 5.48 -11.82 4.17
N ASP A 539 4.48 -12.63 4.50
CA ASP A 539 4.71 -13.92 5.14
C ASP A 539 5.50 -14.82 4.18
N LEU A 540 6.67 -15.25 4.65
CA LEU A 540 7.62 -16.12 3.95
C LEU A 540 7.80 -17.45 4.69
N SER A 541 6.83 -17.82 5.53
CA SER A 541 6.80 -19.11 6.22
C SER A 541 6.45 -20.26 5.26
N PRO A 542 7.04 -21.47 5.44
CA PRO A 542 6.78 -22.65 4.62
C PRO A 542 5.46 -23.34 5.03
N SER A 543 4.36 -22.60 5.01
CA SER A 543 3.02 -23.01 5.45
C SER A 543 2.40 -24.12 4.58
N THR A 544 2.68 -24.14 3.28
CA THR A 544 2.20 -25.15 2.32
C THR A 544 3.34 -25.66 1.47
N ASN A 545 3.10 -26.71 0.67
CA ASN A 545 4.10 -27.21 -0.29
C ASN A 545 4.53 -26.13 -1.29
N VAL A 546 3.61 -25.24 -1.68
CA VAL A 546 3.86 -24.10 -2.57
C VAL A 546 4.82 -23.11 -1.89
N THR A 547 4.49 -22.61 -0.70
CA THR A 547 5.33 -21.61 -0.01
C THR A 547 6.65 -22.20 0.48
N ARG A 548 6.70 -23.49 0.83
CA ARG A 548 7.95 -24.19 1.19
C ARG A 548 8.96 -24.20 0.05
N ARG A 549 8.51 -24.28 -1.21
CA ARG A 549 9.35 -24.17 -2.40
C ARG A 549 9.67 -22.71 -2.74
N MET A 550 8.64 -21.89 -2.86
CA MET A 550 8.76 -20.54 -3.44
C MET A 550 9.43 -19.53 -2.49
N CYS A 551 9.19 -19.58 -1.17
CA CYS A 551 9.71 -18.58 -0.24
C CYS A 551 11.25 -18.63 -0.11
N PRO A 552 11.89 -19.81 0.05
CA PRO A 552 13.35 -19.92 -0.02
C PRO A 552 13.92 -19.41 -1.34
N GLN A 553 13.32 -19.78 -2.47
CA GLN A 553 13.79 -19.35 -3.80
C GLN A 553 13.71 -17.83 -3.97
N CYS A 554 12.59 -17.22 -3.58
CA CYS A 554 12.43 -15.76 -3.60
C CYS A 554 13.50 -15.05 -2.77
N LEU A 555 13.78 -15.53 -1.56
CA LEU A 555 14.86 -14.97 -0.72
C LEU A 555 16.25 -15.14 -1.35
N GLN A 556 16.49 -16.21 -2.09
CA GLN A 556 17.75 -16.39 -2.81
C GLN A 556 17.89 -15.37 -3.95
N ASP A 557 16.82 -15.18 -4.71
CA ASP A 557 16.78 -14.25 -5.84
C ASP A 557 16.83 -12.77 -5.37
N VAL A 558 16.36 -12.46 -4.15
CA VAL A 558 16.59 -11.14 -3.53
C VAL A 558 18.09 -10.84 -3.41
N VAL A 559 18.91 -11.81 -2.99
CA VAL A 559 20.37 -11.62 -2.88
C VAL A 559 20.99 -11.42 -4.26
N LYS A 560 20.53 -12.18 -5.26
CA LYS A 560 20.97 -12.00 -6.65
C LYS A 560 20.74 -10.58 -7.15
N VAL A 561 19.55 -10.02 -6.93
CA VAL A 561 19.24 -8.64 -7.34
C VAL A 561 20.04 -7.60 -6.54
N MET A 562 20.10 -7.75 -5.21
CA MET A 562 20.68 -6.72 -4.34
C MET A 562 22.21 -6.74 -4.27
N ILE A 563 22.83 -7.89 -4.54
CA ILE A 563 24.29 -8.09 -4.44
C ILE A 563 24.90 -8.34 -5.82
N ASP A 564 24.43 -9.33 -6.56
CA ASP A 564 25.10 -9.79 -7.78
C ASP A 564 24.84 -8.82 -8.95
N ASN A 565 23.56 -8.53 -9.23
CA ASN A 565 23.16 -7.61 -10.29
C ASN A 565 23.68 -6.18 -10.05
N ARG A 566 23.83 -5.79 -8.78
CA ARG A 566 24.40 -4.50 -8.42
C ARG A 566 25.88 -4.36 -8.79
N ARG A 567 26.63 -5.45 -8.77
CA ARG A 567 28.05 -5.51 -9.18
C ARG A 567 28.19 -5.76 -10.68
N ASN A 568 27.32 -6.59 -11.24
CA ASN A 568 27.28 -6.91 -12.66
C ASN A 568 25.83 -6.89 -13.18
N PRO A 569 25.42 -5.88 -13.96
CA PRO A 569 24.07 -5.78 -14.52
C PRO A 569 23.63 -6.94 -15.43
N SER A 570 24.56 -7.81 -15.86
CA SER A 570 24.24 -9.02 -16.63
C SER A 570 24.10 -10.29 -15.77
N ALA A 571 24.21 -10.18 -14.45
CA ALA A 571 24.09 -11.31 -13.54
C ALA A 571 22.65 -11.85 -13.53
N ASP A 572 22.52 -13.16 -13.28
CA ASP A 572 21.22 -13.80 -13.08
C ASP A 572 20.47 -13.12 -11.93
N THR A 573 19.21 -12.73 -12.16
CA THR A 573 18.30 -12.18 -11.15
C THR A 573 17.26 -13.20 -10.68
N GLY A 574 17.39 -14.45 -11.12
CA GLY A 574 16.43 -15.51 -10.89
C GLY A 574 15.08 -15.15 -11.49
N GLN A 575 14.01 -15.28 -10.70
CA GLN A 575 12.67 -14.96 -11.17
C GLN A 575 12.31 -13.46 -11.06
N PHE A 576 13.15 -12.61 -10.45
CA PHE A 576 12.89 -11.17 -10.46
C PHE A 576 13.15 -10.56 -11.83
N ARG A 577 12.19 -9.76 -12.30
CA ARG A 577 12.29 -8.95 -13.53
C ARG A 577 12.12 -7.48 -13.17
N LEU A 578 12.99 -6.62 -13.70
CA LEU A 578 12.83 -5.17 -13.57
C LEU A 578 11.65 -4.75 -14.45
N VAL A 579 10.51 -4.45 -13.83
CA VAL A 579 9.26 -4.11 -14.54
C VAL A 579 9.08 -2.61 -14.73
N TYR A 580 9.76 -1.80 -13.92
CA TYR A 580 9.73 -0.35 -14.05
C TYR A 580 11.03 0.28 -13.61
N LYS A 581 11.52 1.22 -14.42
CA LYS A 581 12.67 2.06 -14.14
C LYS A 581 12.31 3.48 -14.55
N GLN A 582 12.07 4.34 -13.56
CA GLN A 582 11.74 5.73 -13.83
C GLN A 582 12.90 6.43 -14.52
N ASN A 583 12.61 7.08 -15.64
CA ASN A 583 13.56 7.95 -16.30
C ASN A 583 13.44 9.36 -15.69
N LEU A 584 14.47 9.79 -14.96
CA LEU A 584 14.58 11.15 -14.46
C LEU A 584 15.51 11.92 -15.39
N PRO A 585 14.99 12.76 -16.32
CA PRO A 585 15.85 13.58 -17.15
C PRO A 585 16.68 14.50 -16.25
N LYS A 586 17.96 14.66 -16.58
CA LYS A 586 18.78 15.68 -15.91
C LYS A 586 18.14 17.03 -16.22
N PRO A 587 17.84 17.87 -15.22
CA PRO A 587 17.37 19.21 -15.51
C PRO A 587 18.43 19.88 -16.40
N PRO A 588 18.04 20.56 -17.49
CA PRO A 588 19.00 21.31 -18.28
C PRO A 588 19.73 22.30 -17.35
N LEU A 589 21.02 22.53 -17.59
CA LEU A 589 21.78 23.54 -16.86
C LEU A 589 21.09 24.88 -17.08
N TYR A 590 20.32 25.32 -16.09
CA TYR A 590 19.59 26.56 -16.17
C TYR A 590 20.58 27.72 -16.02
N LEU A 591 20.87 28.41 -17.13
CA LEU A 591 21.71 29.62 -17.20
C LEU A 591 20.88 30.92 -16.99
N GLY A 592 19.62 30.81 -16.60
CA GLY A 592 18.68 31.94 -16.46
C GLY A 592 18.48 32.44 -15.02
N MET A 593 17.63 33.47 -14.87
CA MET A 593 17.28 34.11 -13.59
C MET A 593 16.50 33.18 -12.67
N SER A 594 16.90 33.06 -11.39
CA SER A 594 16.17 32.28 -10.39
C SER A 594 14.69 32.68 -10.29
N LEU A 595 13.80 31.88 -10.91
CA LEU A 595 12.36 32.07 -10.82
C LEU A 595 11.85 31.50 -9.49
N LEU A 596 11.18 32.34 -8.70
CA LEU A 596 10.52 31.96 -7.45
C LEU A 596 9.01 32.13 -7.60
N VAL A 597 8.26 31.04 -7.49
CA VAL A 597 6.79 31.10 -7.39
C VAL A 597 6.41 31.21 -5.91
N ARG A 598 5.79 32.33 -5.52
CA ARG A 598 5.31 32.56 -4.16
C ARG A 598 3.78 32.49 -4.14
N GLY A 599 3.24 31.31 -3.85
CA GLY A 599 1.80 31.11 -3.69
C GLY A 599 1.30 31.64 -2.34
N ARG A 600 0.14 32.29 -2.32
CA ARG A 600 -0.61 32.62 -1.10
C ARG A 600 -1.94 31.88 -1.13
N ARG A 601 -2.26 31.16 -0.05
CA ARG A 601 -3.54 30.46 0.10
C ARG A 601 -4.70 31.47 0.06
N LEU A 602 -5.64 31.29 -0.87
CA LEU A 602 -6.90 32.03 -0.88
C LEU A 602 -7.86 31.38 0.11
N PHE A 603 -8.32 32.14 1.11
CA PHE A 603 -9.37 31.69 2.01
C PHE A 603 -10.71 31.95 1.33
N LYS A 604 -11.55 30.92 1.15
CA LYS A 604 -12.97 31.14 0.84
C LYS A 604 -13.57 31.89 2.01
N THR A 605 -13.90 33.17 1.80
CA THR A 605 -14.74 33.91 2.74
C THR A 605 -16.08 33.18 2.83
N LYS A 606 -16.42 32.66 4.01
CA LYS A 606 -17.79 32.19 4.26
C LYS A 606 -18.71 33.39 4.01
N LYS A 607 -19.69 33.24 3.11
CA LYS A 607 -20.83 34.17 3.04
C LYS A 607 -21.41 34.26 4.45
N ALA A 608 -21.23 35.39 5.12
CA ALA A 608 -21.88 35.66 6.38
C ALA A 608 -23.39 35.65 6.12
N LYS A 609 -24.13 34.84 6.89
CA LYS A 609 -25.59 34.93 6.94
C LYS A 609 -25.95 36.34 7.40
N SER A 610 -26.66 37.10 6.57
CA SER A 610 -27.19 38.41 6.94
C SER A 610 -28.17 38.23 8.10
N LYS A 611 -27.84 38.75 9.28
CA LYS A 611 -28.83 39.10 10.28
C LYS A 611 -29.24 40.54 10.01
N GLU A 612 -30.51 40.73 9.70
CA GLU A 612 -31.15 42.04 9.74
C GLU A 612 -31.11 42.60 11.15
N SER A 613 -30.61 43.82 11.29
CA SER A 613 -30.96 44.71 12.39
C SER A 613 -30.89 46.14 11.86
N LYS A 614 -32.07 46.74 11.71
CA LYS A 614 -32.30 48.16 11.44
C LYS A 614 -31.64 48.99 12.54
N GLU A 615 -30.84 49.99 12.20
CA GLU A 615 -30.84 51.29 12.87
C GLU A 615 -30.14 52.37 12.05
N LYS A 616 -30.60 53.60 12.27
CA LYS A 616 -30.62 54.74 11.34
C LYS A 616 -29.29 55.49 11.21
N LEU A 617 -29.14 56.07 10.02
CA LEU A 617 -28.20 57.10 9.58
C LEU A 617 -28.15 58.33 10.51
N THR A 618 -26.94 58.84 10.76
CA THR A 618 -26.64 60.28 10.74
C THR A 618 -25.22 60.53 10.21
N LEU A 619 -25.16 61.48 9.27
CA LEU A 619 -24.02 61.93 8.46
C LEU A 619 -23.08 62.87 9.20
N LEU A 620 -21.81 62.91 8.75
CA LEU A 620 -20.92 64.07 8.50
C LEU A 620 -19.71 63.50 7.70
N GLN A 621 -19.64 63.65 6.36
CA GLN A 621 -18.93 64.72 5.60
C GLN A 621 -17.49 64.96 6.07
N ASP A 622 -16.42 65.05 5.28
CA ASP A 622 -16.11 65.01 3.84
C ASP A 622 -14.58 64.90 3.77
N ILE A 623 -13.99 63.98 2.98
CA ILE A 623 -12.70 64.18 2.26
C ILE A 623 -12.72 63.34 0.98
N THR A 624 -13.15 64.02 -0.10
CA THR A 624 -12.84 63.91 -1.53
C THR A 624 -12.31 62.60 -2.14
N ASP A 625 -13.13 62.03 -3.02
CA ASP A 625 -12.76 61.21 -4.17
C ASP A 625 -11.95 61.99 -5.22
N ALA A 626 -10.85 61.40 -5.68
CA ALA A 626 -10.34 61.62 -7.03
C ALA A 626 -9.84 60.28 -7.61
N THR A 627 -10.68 59.71 -8.46
CA THR A 627 -10.34 58.93 -9.66
C THR A 627 -9.83 57.49 -9.49
N ILE A 628 -10.77 56.53 -9.36
CA ILE A 628 -10.56 55.16 -9.86
C ILE A 628 -11.72 54.81 -10.81
N ASN A 629 -11.50 55.06 -12.10
CA ASN A 629 -12.30 54.49 -13.18
C ASN A 629 -12.04 52.97 -13.23
N ARG A 630 -13.01 52.15 -12.80
CA ARG A 630 -13.04 50.73 -13.13
C ARG A 630 -13.82 50.52 -14.42
N GLN A 631 -13.12 50.61 -15.56
CA GLN A 631 -13.59 49.97 -16.79
C GLN A 631 -13.05 48.54 -16.81
N PHE A 632 -13.94 47.56 -16.67
CA PHE A 632 -13.61 46.17 -16.99
C PHE A 632 -13.62 46.01 -18.52
N PRO A 633 -12.67 45.29 -19.13
CA PRO A 633 -12.72 45.02 -20.56
C PRO A 633 -13.94 44.15 -20.89
N LYS A 634 -14.66 44.52 -21.95
CA LYS A 634 -15.72 43.69 -22.53
C LYS A 634 -15.07 42.45 -23.17
N LEU A 635 -15.46 41.26 -22.72
CA LEU A 635 -15.10 39.99 -23.35
C LEU A 635 -15.84 39.87 -24.69
N SER A 636 -15.10 39.56 -25.75
CA SER A 636 -15.63 39.24 -27.08
C SER A 636 -16.42 37.92 -27.05
N PRO A 637 -17.38 37.71 -27.97
CA PRO A 637 -18.19 36.49 -28.00
C PRO A 637 -17.35 35.26 -28.31
N VAL A 638 -17.63 34.17 -27.61
CA VAL A 638 -17.04 32.85 -27.78
C VAL A 638 -17.64 32.18 -29.02
N SER A 639 -16.88 32.12 -30.10
CA SER A 639 -17.04 31.09 -31.13
C SER A 639 -15.64 30.67 -31.57
N ASP A 640 -15.39 29.37 -31.43
CA ASP A 640 -14.20 28.62 -31.85
C ASP A 640 -13.02 28.61 -30.87
N TYR A 641 -13.07 27.72 -29.87
CA TYR A 641 -11.90 27.35 -29.06
C TYR A 641 -11.78 25.82 -28.86
N ASN A 642 -10.67 25.26 -29.35
CA ASN A 642 -10.24 23.86 -29.16
C ASN A 642 -8.74 23.83 -28.83
N GLY A 643 -8.35 23.85 -27.54
CA GLY A 643 -6.96 23.62 -27.11
C GLY A 643 -6.66 24.07 -25.66
N PRO A 644 -5.48 23.79 -25.06
CA PRO A 644 -5.11 24.25 -23.72
C PRO A 644 -4.24 25.53 -23.71
N VAL A 645 -4.65 26.48 -22.86
CA VAL A 645 -4.25 27.90 -22.65
C VAL A 645 -2.75 28.19 -22.37
N ILE A 646 -1.89 27.17 -22.23
CA ILE A 646 -0.51 27.39 -21.74
C ILE A 646 0.45 27.87 -22.85
N LYS A 647 0.17 27.55 -24.12
CA LYS A 647 1.07 27.89 -25.23
C LYS A 647 1.03 29.38 -25.57
N ASP A 648 -0.15 30.00 -25.46
CA ASP A 648 -0.40 31.37 -25.90
C ASP A 648 0.27 32.41 -25.00
N PHE A 649 0.43 32.15 -23.69
CA PHE A 649 1.09 33.12 -22.79
C PHE A 649 2.58 33.33 -23.12
N ILE A 650 3.24 32.32 -23.67
CA ILE A 650 4.66 32.41 -24.07
C ILE A 650 4.76 33.07 -25.45
N GLU A 651 3.85 32.75 -26.38
CA GLU A 651 3.82 33.36 -27.71
C GLU A 651 3.43 34.87 -27.63
N ASP A 652 2.51 35.25 -26.75
CA ASP A 652 2.10 36.64 -26.51
C ASP A 652 3.21 37.51 -25.90
N ILE A 653 4.08 36.94 -25.06
CA ILE A 653 5.25 37.65 -24.51
C ILE A 653 6.33 37.84 -25.59
N ILE A 654 6.45 36.92 -26.54
CA ILE A 654 7.45 36.96 -27.61
C ILE A 654 7.01 37.88 -28.75
N HIS A 655 5.70 38.15 -28.92
CA HIS A 655 5.15 38.93 -30.03
C HIS A 655 4.66 40.34 -29.67
N ALA A 656 4.86 40.80 -28.43
CA ALA A 656 4.57 42.19 -28.07
C ALA A 656 5.48 43.17 -28.86
N PRO A 657 4.92 44.06 -29.71
CA PRO A 657 5.69 45.08 -30.42
C PRO A 657 6.28 46.09 -29.42
N SER A 658 7.44 46.66 -29.74
CA SER A 658 8.11 47.71 -28.98
C SER A 658 7.13 48.81 -28.53
N MET A 659 6.82 48.84 -27.24
CA MET A 659 5.92 49.84 -26.65
C MET A 659 6.68 51.10 -26.26
N GLU A 660 6.76 52.06 -27.18
CA GLU A 660 7.11 53.46 -26.85
C GLU A 660 5.88 54.32 -26.49
N SER A 661 4.67 53.76 -26.35
CA SER A 661 3.46 54.58 -26.14
C SER A 661 2.58 54.22 -24.94
N SER A 662 3.02 53.35 -24.03
CA SER A 662 2.29 53.09 -22.79
C SER A 662 2.97 53.85 -21.66
N GLY A 663 2.36 54.94 -21.18
CA GLY A 663 2.86 55.86 -20.14
C GLY A 663 3.11 55.21 -18.77
N TYR A 664 4.04 54.26 -18.71
CA TYR A 664 4.55 53.61 -17.53
C TYR A 664 6.02 53.95 -17.38
N GLU A 665 6.37 54.59 -16.27
CA GLU A 665 7.76 54.89 -15.95
C GLU A 665 8.44 53.62 -15.41
N PHE A 666 9.39 53.08 -16.18
CA PHE A 666 10.17 51.91 -15.77
C PHE A 666 11.31 52.39 -14.87
N ILE A 667 11.32 52.01 -13.59
CA ILE A 667 12.43 52.31 -12.67
C ILE A 667 13.54 51.26 -12.93
N PRO A 668 14.71 51.62 -13.48
CA PRO A 668 15.79 50.67 -13.71
C PRO A 668 16.39 50.23 -12.37
N ALA A 669 16.75 48.95 -12.27
CA ALA A 669 17.51 48.46 -11.13
C ALA A 669 18.89 49.15 -11.09
N LEU A 670 19.28 49.66 -9.92
CA LEU A 670 20.57 50.32 -9.70
C LEU A 670 21.73 49.40 -10.12
N PRO A 671 22.74 49.91 -10.87
CA PRO A 671 23.89 49.10 -11.25
C PRO A 671 24.70 48.69 -10.02
N SER A 672 25.03 47.40 -9.90
CA SER A 672 25.97 46.92 -8.90
C SER A 672 27.36 47.48 -9.22
N THR A 673 27.89 48.33 -8.33
CA THR A 673 29.26 48.84 -8.46
C THR A 673 30.27 47.72 -8.21
N SER A 674 30.96 47.31 -9.27
CA SER A 674 32.12 46.40 -9.19
C SER A 674 33.33 47.15 -8.63
N ALA A 675 33.52 47.12 -7.31
CA ALA A 675 34.76 47.59 -6.69
C ALA A 675 35.86 46.54 -6.82
N LYS A 676 36.85 46.81 -7.68
CA LYS A 676 38.12 46.08 -7.80
C LYS A 676 38.84 46.04 -6.45
N LYS A 677 39.07 44.85 -5.88
CA LYS A 677 40.00 44.68 -4.74
C LYS A 677 41.44 44.57 -5.25
N LYS A 678 42.27 45.56 -4.92
CA LYS A 678 43.74 45.46 -4.91
C LYS A 678 44.21 44.68 -3.67
N HIS A 679 45.27 43.91 -3.85
CA HIS A 679 46.03 43.16 -2.84
C HIS A 679 46.72 44.04 -1.77
N SER A 680 46.73 43.58 -0.52
CA SER A 680 47.91 43.35 0.38
C SER A 680 47.43 43.29 1.85
N SER A 681 47.58 42.17 2.57
CA SER A 681 48.70 41.73 3.43
C SER A 681 48.39 41.81 4.93
N LYS A 682 48.38 40.63 5.58
CA LYS A 682 48.78 40.27 6.97
C LYS A 682 48.65 41.32 8.10
N HIS A 683 47.93 40.99 9.17
CA HIS A 683 48.50 40.44 10.43
C HIS A 683 47.44 40.26 11.55
N GLU A 684 47.49 39.08 12.16
CA GLU A 684 47.45 38.74 13.60
C GLU A 684 46.67 39.55 14.67
N ARG A 685 46.12 38.75 15.60
CA ARG A 685 46.01 38.89 17.08
C ARG A 685 44.71 39.40 17.73
N LYS A 686 44.03 38.40 18.32
CA LYS A 686 43.67 38.22 19.75
C LYS A 686 43.07 39.39 20.56
N SER A 687 41.96 39.01 21.22
CA SER A 687 41.58 39.30 22.62
C SER A 687 41.01 40.69 22.96
N LYS A 688 39.73 40.72 23.39
CA LYS A 688 39.40 41.01 24.81
C LYS A 688 37.92 40.76 25.14
N ARG A 689 37.74 40.23 26.36
CA ARG A 689 36.51 40.11 27.15
C ARG A 689 35.87 41.48 27.41
N THR A 690 34.54 41.51 27.53
CA THR A 690 33.86 42.23 28.61
C THR A 690 32.51 41.58 28.94
N ARG A 691 32.31 41.36 30.25
CA ARG A 691 31.06 41.03 30.94
C ARG A 691 30.29 42.33 31.18
N GLU A 692 28.97 42.24 31.20
CA GLU A 692 27.95 42.95 32.02
C GLU A 692 26.61 42.64 31.31
N ARG A 693 25.55 42.08 31.91
CA ARG A 693 25.12 41.79 33.28
C ARG A 693 24.32 40.49 33.26
#